data_AF-A0A6J4FCV7-F1
#
_entry.id   AF-A0A6J4FCV7-F1
#
_cell.length_a   1.000
_cell.length_b   1.000
_cell.length_c   1.000
_cell.angle_alpha   90.00
_cell.angle_beta   90.00
_cell.angle_gamma   90.00
#
_symmetry.space_group_name_H-M   'P 1'
#
loop_
_entity.id
_entity.type
_entity.pdbx_description
1 polymer ?
#
loop_
_entity_poly.entity_id
_entity_poly.type
_entity_poly.pdbx_seq_one_letter_code
_entity_poly.pdbx_strand_id
1 'polypeptide(L)'
;MATAPTPAPENFMARFGARLVDNGYPVIPIWPGTKKPGRYLCNAWADYPCWTRHCDRPTTVIEAETWASWPEAAIGLACGGLVGIDIDVLDSDIAHQLERLARDMLGDTPLLRIGRAPKRLLVYRAEVPFSGPKRAPLEILAQGRQFVAFAVHPDTGRPYDWPEDSPLTVAFEDLPVVTEDSARAWLDAAIALLPPALRPATLVSQPAATPATSPQRGTLAAVRSALAHLPNADLDYDSWVRVGMAVKGAVGEDGASLFSAWSGLSAKDVPATTAKAWTSFRPTIIGAGTLYHLALERGWQPDPTMVLDGTVPQDAVHPAAGLLAKLEAAPADPVPPVQPFDLDIPDGVLGDMVGYMLATARRPQPELSLGASLCAIGALMGRKYRTESNLRSNLYIIALADSGSGKNHSREIINELFFEAGLAQYLGGNKIASGAGLLTALHRQPAMLLQIDEFGMFLEGIADRRRSPRHLTEILDNMTELFTSAGGVFLGAEYANRDGKNERRDINQPCLCVYGTTAPTRFWNALQSANVVDGSLARFIVLATSNEYPDENDGTGIRTAPAALLERLKLIAQGGGHAPAGNLAGLTADPTTAVDPMVVPMDAQAKAAFRDLSVHITERLREARGTAFTPILARIGENAAKVALIRAVSIDPVAPVIRGDDADWAIRFVGTCADRTMGEIDRHVADNDIERSHKRLLEIVRSAGPTGISKSDLIRRSQFLDRRQRDEVIAVLVEGGMIEPVMKATATKPAMRFRSIGREAW
;
A
#
# COMPACT_ATOMS: atom_id res chain seq x y z
N MET A 1 39.37 -48.61 13.39
CA MET A 1 37.90 -48.60 13.54
C MET A 1 37.33 -48.14 12.22
N ALA A 2 36.62 -49.03 11.53
CA ALA A 2 35.98 -48.72 10.25
C ALA A 2 34.92 -47.63 10.49
N THR A 3 35.05 -46.51 9.77
CA THR A 3 33.99 -45.50 9.67
C THR A 3 32.78 -46.18 9.04
N ALA A 4 31.68 -46.25 9.80
CA ALA A 4 30.42 -46.75 9.31
C ALA A 4 30.04 -46.02 8.00
N PRO A 5 29.58 -46.73 6.96
CA PRO A 5 29.17 -46.09 5.72
C PRO A 5 28.05 -45.08 6.01
N THR A 6 28.20 -43.85 5.53
CA THR A 6 27.13 -42.86 5.52
C THR A 6 25.93 -43.47 4.78
N PRO A 7 24.73 -43.54 5.38
CA PRO A 7 23.58 -44.13 4.71
C PRO A 7 23.33 -43.39 3.39
N ALA A 8 23.07 -44.14 2.31
CA ALA A 8 22.69 -43.56 1.02
C ALA A 8 21.48 -42.63 1.23
N PRO A 9 21.42 -41.47 0.57
CA PRO A 9 20.33 -40.52 0.77
C PRO A 9 18.99 -41.15 0.40
N GLU A 10 18.05 -41.10 1.34
CA GLU A 10 16.80 -41.87 1.27
C GLU A 10 15.78 -41.18 0.35
N ASN A 11 15.32 -41.90 -0.68
CA ASN A 11 14.24 -41.44 -1.54
C ASN A 11 12.89 -41.94 -1.00
N PHE A 12 12.24 -41.11 -0.19
CA PHE A 12 10.95 -41.43 0.44
C PHE A 12 9.84 -41.58 -0.60
N MET A 13 9.84 -40.77 -1.66
CA MET A 13 8.83 -40.84 -2.72
C MET A 13 8.86 -42.19 -3.43
N ALA A 14 10.06 -42.68 -3.79
CA ALA A 14 10.21 -44.01 -4.39
C ALA A 14 9.79 -45.15 -3.46
N ARG A 15 10.00 -44.98 -2.15
CA ARG A 15 9.71 -46.02 -1.15
C ARG A 15 8.22 -46.08 -0.78
N PHE A 16 7.54 -44.93 -0.71
CA PHE A 16 6.22 -44.82 -0.07
C PHE A 16 5.13 -44.18 -0.94
N GLY A 17 5.49 -43.49 -2.03
CA GLY A 17 4.56 -42.67 -2.83
C GLY A 17 3.37 -43.45 -3.36
N ALA A 18 3.61 -44.62 -3.99
CA ALA A 18 2.54 -45.46 -4.54
C ALA A 18 1.56 -45.94 -3.45
N ARG A 19 2.07 -46.41 -2.31
CA ARG A 19 1.25 -46.90 -1.20
C ARG A 19 0.35 -45.81 -0.61
N LEU A 20 0.84 -44.56 -0.55
CA LEU A 20 0.05 -43.43 -0.05
C LEU A 20 -1.08 -43.04 -1.02
N VAL A 21 -0.82 -43.11 -2.33
CA VAL A 21 -1.85 -42.91 -3.34
C VAL A 21 -2.91 -44.02 -3.26
N ASP A 22 -2.50 -45.28 -3.10
CA ASP A 22 -3.43 -46.41 -2.91
C ASP A 22 -4.32 -46.23 -1.68
N ASN A 23 -3.76 -45.68 -0.59
CA ASN A 23 -4.50 -45.36 0.63
C ASN A 23 -5.34 -44.07 0.51
N GLY A 24 -5.37 -43.40 -0.65
CA GLY A 24 -6.22 -42.25 -0.93
C GLY A 24 -5.66 -40.89 -0.52
N TYR A 25 -4.36 -40.77 -0.21
CA TYR A 25 -3.77 -39.51 0.23
C TYR A 25 -3.32 -38.59 -0.93
N PRO A 26 -3.50 -37.27 -0.81
CA PRO A 26 -3.04 -36.28 -1.80
C PRO A 26 -1.55 -35.99 -1.64
N VAL A 27 -0.72 -36.87 -2.19
CA VAL A 27 0.75 -36.80 -2.18
C VAL A 27 1.26 -35.67 -3.07
N ILE A 28 2.29 -34.95 -2.59
CA ILE A 28 3.09 -33.99 -3.35
C ILE A 28 4.60 -34.16 -3.07
N PRO A 29 5.49 -33.91 -4.05
CA PRO A 29 6.93 -34.03 -3.88
C PRO A 29 7.52 -32.83 -3.13
N ILE A 30 8.34 -33.11 -2.12
CA ILE A 30 9.06 -32.11 -1.31
C ILE A 30 10.52 -32.08 -1.73
N TRP A 31 11.05 -30.87 -1.89
CA TRP A 31 12.47 -30.65 -2.19
C TRP A 31 13.31 -31.12 -0.98
N PRO A 32 14.21 -32.12 -1.15
CA PRO A 32 15.08 -32.64 -0.11
C PRO A 32 15.83 -31.55 0.67
N GLY A 33 15.94 -31.75 1.98
CA GLY A 33 16.54 -30.77 2.90
C GLY A 33 15.68 -29.53 3.18
N THR A 34 14.51 -29.42 2.55
CA THR A 34 13.57 -28.30 2.76
C THR A 34 12.21 -28.79 3.27
N LYS A 35 11.29 -27.85 3.53
CA LYS A 35 9.87 -28.15 3.81
C LYS A 35 8.94 -27.69 2.67
N LYS A 36 9.49 -27.43 1.48
CA LYS A 36 8.79 -26.81 0.36
C LYS A 36 8.49 -27.83 -0.74
N PRO A 37 7.30 -27.80 -1.38
CA PRO A 37 7.05 -28.56 -2.59
C PRO A 37 8.03 -28.19 -3.71
N GLY A 38 8.59 -29.18 -4.37
CA GLY A 38 9.60 -28.99 -5.41
C GLY A 38 9.44 -29.95 -6.56
N ARG A 39 9.94 -29.57 -7.74
CA ARG A 39 10.04 -30.44 -8.91
C ARG A 39 11.49 -30.62 -9.34
N TYR A 40 11.83 -31.83 -9.82
CA TYR A 40 13.16 -32.12 -10.33
C TYR A 40 13.15 -32.13 -11.86
N LEU A 41 13.92 -31.23 -12.47
CA LEU A 41 14.04 -31.07 -13.92
C LEU A 41 15.48 -30.69 -14.27
N CYS A 42 16.00 -31.16 -15.40
CA CYS A 42 17.35 -30.80 -15.90
C CYS A 42 18.47 -30.97 -14.85
N ASN A 43 18.44 -32.08 -14.10
CA ASN A 43 19.36 -32.37 -13.01
C ASN A 43 19.38 -31.37 -11.84
N ALA A 44 18.30 -30.61 -11.65
CA ALA A 44 18.18 -29.66 -10.54
C ALA A 44 16.77 -29.62 -9.94
N TRP A 45 16.69 -29.40 -8.63
CA TRP A 45 15.44 -29.11 -7.93
C TRP A 45 14.99 -27.66 -8.17
N ALA A 46 13.69 -27.44 -8.38
CA ALA A 46 13.06 -26.15 -8.61
C ALA A 46 11.71 -26.04 -7.90
N ASP A 47 11.14 -24.84 -7.82
CA ASP A 47 9.80 -24.65 -7.26
C ASP A 47 8.75 -25.44 -8.06
N TYR A 48 7.78 -26.02 -7.33
CA TYR A 48 6.63 -26.69 -7.92
C TYR A 48 5.49 -25.66 -8.18
N PRO A 49 5.26 -25.23 -9.43
CA PRO A 49 4.25 -24.22 -9.74
C PRO A 49 2.84 -24.77 -9.50
N CYS A 50 1.95 -23.92 -8.98
CA CYS A 50 0.53 -24.26 -8.78
C CYS A 50 0.28 -25.55 -7.99
N TRP A 51 1.17 -25.92 -7.06
CA TRP A 51 1.05 -27.16 -6.26
C TRP A 51 -0.26 -27.22 -5.46
N THR A 52 -0.85 -26.07 -5.11
CA THR A 52 -2.13 -26.01 -4.37
C THR A 52 -3.30 -26.65 -5.11
N ARG A 53 -3.19 -26.89 -6.43
CA ARG A 53 -4.19 -27.66 -7.19
C ARG A 53 -4.34 -29.10 -6.69
N HIS A 54 -3.31 -29.64 -6.03
CA HIS A 54 -3.35 -30.97 -5.41
C HIS A 54 -4.20 -31.00 -4.13
N CYS A 55 -4.68 -29.85 -3.64
CA CYS A 55 -5.68 -29.78 -2.57
C CYS A 55 -7.09 -30.13 -3.07
N ASP A 56 -7.35 -29.95 -4.37
CA ASP A 56 -8.69 -30.02 -4.98
C ASP A 56 -8.94 -31.34 -5.73
N ARG A 57 -7.95 -32.25 -5.78
CA ARG A 57 -8.05 -33.50 -6.53
C ARG A 57 -7.14 -34.59 -5.94
N PRO A 58 -7.43 -35.86 -6.21
CA PRO A 58 -6.52 -36.94 -5.88
C PRO A 58 -5.22 -36.86 -6.71
N THR A 59 -4.15 -37.37 -6.11
CA THR A 59 -2.87 -37.64 -6.79
C THR A 59 -3.03 -38.88 -7.65
N THR A 60 -2.52 -38.83 -8.89
CA THR A 60 -2.57 -39.98 -9.80
C THR A 60 -1.37 -40.91 -9.60
N VAL A 61 -1.52 -42.18 -9.94
CA VAL A 61 -0.41 -43.16 -9.91
C VAL A 61 0.76 -42.72 -10.78
N ILE A 62 0.47 -42.19 -11.98
CA ILE A 62 1.49 -41.68 -12.92
C ILE A 62 2.31 -40.55 -12.30
N GLU A 63 1.66 -39.66 -11.55
CA GLU A 63 2.36 -38.58 -10.84
C GLU A 63 3.30 -39.13 -9.77
N ALA A 64 2.84 -40.08 -8.96
CA ALA A 64 3.66 -40.72 -7.94
C ALA A 64 4.85 -41.49 -8.54
N GLU A 65 4.64 -42.23 -9.63
CA GLU A 65 5.71 -42.93 -10.37
C GLU A 65 6.73 -41.94 -10.96
N THR A 66 6.26 -40.84 -11.52
CA THR A 66 7.13 -39.79 -12.05
C THR A 66 7.99 -39.20 -10.93
N TRP A 67 7.39 -38.86 -9.79
CA TRP A 67 8.11 -38.27 -8.67
C TRP A 67 9.04 -39.28 -7.96
N ALA A 68 8.74 -40.58 -8.01
CA ALA A 68 9.61 -41.63 -7.52
C ALA A 68 10.96 -41.66 -8.25
N SER A 69 10.99 -41.24 -9.53
CA SER A 69 12.25 -41.12 -10.30
C SER A 69 13.12 -39.92 -9.89
N TRP A 70 12.59 -38.98 -9.11
CA TRP A 70 13.30 -37.77 -8.72
C TRP A 70 14.25 -38.05 -7.55
N PRO A 71 15.53 -37.64 -7.62
CA PRO A 71 16.54 -38.02 -6.65
C PRO A 71 16.25 -37.40 -5.29
N GLU A 72 16.22 -38.25 -4.26
CA GLU A 72 16.03 -37.86 -2.84
C GLU A 72 14.68 -37.17 -2.57
N ALA A 73 13.67 -37.39 -3.43
CA ALA A 73 12.36 -36.77 -3.27
C ALA A 73 11.71 -37.17 -1.93
N ALA A 74 11.34 -36.15 -1.15
CA ALA A 74 10.56 -36.30 0.06
C ALA A 74 9.05 -36.20 -0.23
N ILE A 75 8.22 -36.53 0.76
CA ILE A 75 6.75 -36.55 0.61
C ILE A 75 6.08 -35.52 1.52
N GLY A 76 5.21 -34.71 0.94
CA GLY A 76 4.22 -33.89 1.61
C GLY A 76 2.81 -34.33 1.27
N LEU A 77 1.85 -33.93 2.10
CA LEU A 77 0.43 -34.17 1.89
C LEU A 77 -0.30 -32.82 1.75
N ALA A 78 -1.02 -32.64 0.65
CA ALA A 78 -1.77 -31.42 0.37
C ALA A 78 -3.10 -31.39 1.14
N CYS A 79 -3.39 -30.26 1.78
CA CYS A 79 -4.55 -30.09 2.65
C CYS A 79 -5.72 -29.47 1.89
N GLY A 80 -6.88 -30.10 1.99
CA GLY A 80 -8.13 -29.77 1.30
C GLY A 80 -9.23 -30.66 1.85
N GLY A 81 -9.39 -31.86 1.30
CA GLY A 81 -10.08 -32.94 2.00
C GLY A 81 -9.30 -33.46 3.23
N LEU A 82 -7.98 -33.28 3.26
CA LEU A 82 -7.11 -33.61 4.39
C LEU A 82 -6.93 -32.40 5.32
N VAL A 83 -6.99 -32.61 6.63
CA VAL A 83 -6.80 -31.58 7.65
C VAL A 83 -5.67 -31.99 8.60
N GLY A 84 -4.71 -31.09 8.82
CA GLY A 84 -3.66 -31.25 9.82
C GLY A 84 -3.87 -30.29 10.99
N ILE A 85 -3.86 -30.80 12.22
CA ILE A 85 -3.84 -30.00 13.44
C ILE A 85 -2.40 -29.88 13.91
N ASP A 86 -1.76 -28.72 13.67
CA ASP A 86 -0.35 -28.49 14.00
C ASP A 86 -0.21 -27.81 15.37
N ILE A 87 0.40 -28.54 16.31
CA ILE A 87 0.64 -28.11 17.69
C ILE A 87 2.11 -27.72 17.82
N ASP A 88 2.39 -26.42 17.64
CA ASP A 88 3.75 -25.85 17.73
C ASP A 88 4.10 -25.39 19.16
N VAL A 89 3.99 -26.31 20.12
CA VAL A 89 4.23 -26.03 21.55
C VAL A 89 5.50 -26.76 22.01
N LEU A 90 6.38 -26.03 22.70
CA LEU A 90 7.66 -26.54 23.23
C LEU A 90 7.55 -27.11 24.65
N ASP A 91 6.43 -26.88 25.33
CA ASP A 91 6.11 -27.50 26.60
C ASP A 91 5.48 -28.89 26.37
N SER A 92 6.13 -29.92 26.90
CA SER A 92 5.70 -31.31 26.70
C SER A 92 4.32 -31.57 27.28
N ASP A 93 4.03 -31.12 28.49
CA ASP A 93 2.77 -31.44 29.18
C ASP A 93 1.58 -30.76 28.48
N ILE A 94 1.77 -29.51 28.06
CA ILE A 94 0.77 -28.76 27.30
C ILE A 94 0.54 -29.40 25.94
N ALA A 95 1.60 -29.80 25.23
CA ALA A 95 1.47 -30.45 23.93
C ALA A 95 0.69 -31.78 24.02
N HIS A 96 0.89 -32.58 25.08
CA HIS A 96 0.09 -33.79 25.34
C HIS A 96 -1.35 -33.49 25.76
N GLN A 97 -1.61 -32.38 26.47
CA GLN A 97 -2.97 -31.95 26.80
C GLN A 97 -3.75 -31.53 25.55
N LEU A 98 -3.12 -30.76 24.66
CA LEU A 98 -3.72 -30.30 23.41
C LEU A 98 -3.98 -31.45 22.44
N GLU A 99 -3.10 -32.45 22.40
CA GLU A 99 -3.32 -33.68 21.64
C GLU A 99 -4.55 -34.44 22.13
N ARG A 100 -4.65 -34.67 23.44
CA ARG A 100 -5.82 -35.34 24.03
C ARG A 100 -7.11 -34.56 23.74
N LEU A 101 -7.07 -33.24 23.88
CA LEU A 101 -8.21 -32.38 23.54
C LEU A 101 -8.62 -32.52 22.06
N ALA A 102 -7.65 -32.64 21.14
CA ALA A 102 -7.94 -32.87 19.73
C ALA A 102 -8.64 -34.22 19.51
N ARG A 103 -8.13 -35.30 20.12
CA ARG A 103 -8.73 -36.64 20.04
C ARG A 103 -10.15 -36.67 20.60
N ASP A 104 -10.38 -35.98 21.73
CA ASP A 104 -11.68 -35.93 22.39
C ASP A 104 -12.72 -35.12 21.59
N MET A 105 -12.31 -33.99 21.00
CA MET A 105 -13.24 -33.08 20.31
C MET A 105 -13.43 -33.37 18.82
N LEU A 106 -12.38 -33.85 18.14
CA LEU A 106 -12.33 -34.03 16.70
C LEU A 106 -12.38 -35.50 16.26
N GLY A 107 -12.35 -36.42 17.23
CA GLY A 107 -12.30 -37.86 17.01
C GLY A 107 -10.90 -38.43 17.24
N ASP A 108 -10.85 -39.69 17.67
CA ASP A 108 -9.60 -40.36 17.99
C ASP A 108 -8.88 -40.82 16.71
N THR A 109 -7.88 -40.05 16.28
CA THR A 109 -7.09 -40.35 15.08
C THR A 109 -5.79 -41.06 15.44
N PRO A 110 -5.46 -42.21 14.83
CA PRO A 110 -4.21 -42.89 15.12
C PRO A 110 -3.00 -42.25 14.39
N LEU A 111 -3.24 -41.18 13.62
CA LEU A 111 -2.22 -40.49 12.82
C LEU A 111 -1.61 -39.30 13.56
N LEU A 112 -0.57 -39.59 14.34
CA LEU A 112 0.26 -38.62 15.03
C LEU A 112 1.65 -38.54 14.36
N ARG A 113 2.08 -37.34 13.95
CA ARG A 113 3.40 -37.12 13.35
C ARG A 113 4.31 -36.25 14.22
N ILE A 114 5.53 -36.71 14.47
CA ILE A 114 6.55 -36.00 15.23
C ILE A 114 7.78 -35.74 14.35
N GLY A 115 8.13 -34.47 14.14
CA GLY A 115 9.39 -34.07 13.49
C GLY A 115 10.44 -33.55 14.47
N ARG A 116 9.98 -32.72 15.43
CA ARG A 116 10.81 -32.16 16.51
C ARG A 116 9.99 -32.17 17.80
N ALA A 117 10.17 -33.20 18.61
CA ALA A 117 9.51 -33.30 19.91
C ALA A 117 9.78 -32.04 20.77
N PRO A 118 8.79 -31.54 21.54
CA PRO A 118 7.44 -32.10 21.77
C PRO A 118 6.35 -31.62 20.79
N LYS A 119 6.73 -30.92 19.70
CA LYS A 119 5.80 -30.49 18.64
C LYS A 119 5.23 -31.70 17.91
N ARG A 120 3.96 -31.62 17.54
CA ARG A 120 3.21 -32.74 16.96
C ARG A 120 2.11 -32.27 16.02
N LEU A 121 1.73 -33.15 15.08
CA LEU A 121 0.66 -32.90 14.13
C LEU A 121 -0.29 -34.09 14.10
N LEU A 122 -1.59 -33.84 14.26
CA LEU A 122 -2.64 -34.86 14.12
C LEU A 122 -3.35 -34.72 12.77
N VAL A 123 -3.76 -35.83 12.17
CA VAL A 123 -4.34 -35.86 10.83
C VAL A 123 -5.79 -36.32 10.84
N TYR A 124 -6.64 -35.58 10.14
CA TYR A 124 -8.09 -35.77 10.04
C TYR A 124 -8.57 -35.61 8.60
N ARG A 125 -9.83 -35.96 8.34
CA ARG A 125 -10.50 -35.71 7.06
C ARG A 125 -11.58 -34.65 7.21
N ALA A 126 -11.65 -33.68 6.32
CA ALA A 126 -12.71 -32.68 6.29
C ALA A 126 -14.02 -33.28 5.73
N GLU A 127 -15.15 -32.92 6.33
CA GLU A 127 -16.47 -33.21 5.74
C GLU A 127 -16.65 -32.47 4.41
N VAL A 128 -16.28 -31.19 4.38
CA VAL A 128 -16.20 -30.33 3.20
C VAL A 128 -14.92 -29.50 3.33
N PRO A 129 -14.13 -29.29 2.26
CA PRO A 129 -12.93 -28.47 2.33
C PRO A 129 -13.21 -27.06 2.87
N PHE A 130 -12.41 -26.61 3.83
CA PHE A 130 -12.53 -25.29 4.46
C PHE A 130 -11.18 -24.59 4.63
N SER A 131 -11.19 -23.28 4.83
CA SER A 131 -9.97 -22.50 5.08
C SER A 131 -9.54 -22.63 6.54
N GLY A 132 -8.33 -23.13 6.77
CA GLY A 132 -7.80 -23.37 8.11
C GLY A 132 -7.36 -22.09 8.85
N PRO A 133 -7.87 -21.79 10.05
CA PRO A 133 -7.41 -20.65 10.86
C PRO A 133 -6.03 -20.89 11.49
N LYS A 134 -5.26 -19.80 11.64
CA LYS A 134 -3.96 -19.78 12.34
C LYS A 134 -4.03 -18.87 13.57
N ARG A 135 -3.70 -19.41 14.74
CA ARG A 135 -3.58 -18.68 16.01
C ARG A 135 -2.37 -19.19 16.76
N ALA A 136 -1.21 -18.63 16.45
CA ALA A 136 0.08 -19.06 17.00
C ALA A 136 0.01 -19.19 18.53
N PRO A 137 0.53 -20.29 19.12
CA PRO A 137 1.33 -21.38 18.53
C PRO A 137 0.55 -22.52 17.83
N LEU A 138 -0.74 -22.37 17.55
CA LEU A 138 -1.58 -23.42 16.95
C LEU A 138 -2.00 -23.06 15.52
N GLU A 139 -2.02 -24.04 14.63
CA GLU A 139 -2.42 -23.86 13.23
C GLU A 139 -3.25 -25.04 12.72
N ILE A 140 -4.35 -24.73 12.04
CA ILE A 140 -5.15 -25.73 11.32
C ILE A 140 -4.74 -25.67 9.85
N LEU A 141 -4.09 -26.72 9.37
CA LEU A 141 -3.67 -26.89 7.99
C LEU A 141 -4.82 -27.54 7.20
N ALA A 142 -5.63 -26.71 6.54
CA ALA A 142 -6.73 -27.14 5.66
C ALA A 142 -6.55 -26.57 4.24
N GLN A 143 -7.61 -26.24 3.52
CA GLN A 143 -7.58 -25.89 2.09
C GLN A 143 -6.44 -24.93 1.70
N GLY A 144 -5.65 -25.34 0.70
CA GLY A 144 -4.53 -24.55 0.15
C GLY A 144 -3.23 -24.61 0.96
N ARG A 145 -3.14 -25.50 1.96
CA ARG A 145 -1.93 -25.75 2.77
C ARG A 145 -1.37 -27.15 2.52
N GLN A 146 -0.22 -27.47 3.13
CA GLN A 146 0.37 -28.82 3.11
C GLN A 146 1.21 -29.04 4.37
N PHE A 147 1.50 -30.30 4.69
CA PHE A 147 2.53 -30.68 5.67
C PHE A 147 3.44 -31.79 5.14
N VAL A 148 4.68 -31.82 5.64
CA VAL A 148 5.66 -32.87 5.30
C VAL A 148 5.33 -34.15 6.07
N ALA A 149 5.16 -35.27 5.37
CA ALA A 149 4.83 -36.57 5.97
C ALA A 149 6.05 -37.49 6.10
N PHE A 150 6.90 -37.55 5.07
CA PHE A 150 8.10 -38.40 5.07
C PHE A 150 9.29 -37.63 4.46
N ALA A 151 10.24 -37.25 5.31
CA ALA A 151 11.48 -36.55 4.95
C ALA A 151 12.48 -36.63 6.10
N VAL A 152 13.74 -36.26 5.87
CA VAL A 152 14.68 -35.91 6.94
C VAL A 152 14.39 -34.47 7.38
N HIS A 153 14.10 -34.27 8.67
CA HIS A 153 13.80 -32.94 9.21
C HIS A 153 15.08 -32.07 9.25
N PRO A 154 15.06 -30.86 8.67
CA PRO A 154 16.28 -30.06 8.47
C PRO A 154 16.98 -29.67 9.78
N ASP A 155 16.23 -29.37 10.84
CA ASP A 155 16.83 -28.93 12.11
C ASP A 155 17.33 -30.10 12.99
N THR A 156 16.76 -31.30 12.85
CA THR A 156 17.09 -32.44 13.74
C THR A 156 17.97 -33.47 13.05
N GLY A 157 18.04 -33.45 11.72
CA GLY A 157 18.76 -34.44 10.91
C GLY A 157 18.16 -35.84 10.98
N ARG A 158 16.96 -36.00 11.56
CA ARG A 158 16.26 -37.29 11.73
C ARG A 158 15.00 -37.34 10.86
N PRO A 159 14.58 -38.53 10.40
CA PRO A 159 13.29 -38.69 9.72
C PRO A 159 12.11 -38.23 10.59
N TYR A 160 11.03 -37.76 9.96
CA TYR A 160 9.73 -37.62 10.64
C TYR A 160 9.25 -39.00 11.10
N ASP A 161 8.72 -39.05 12.32
CA ASP A 161 8.29 -40.28 12.97
C ASP A 161 6.77 -40.33 13.16
N TRP A 162 6.24 -41.54 13.10
CA TRP A 162 4.82 -41.87 13.29
C TRP A 162 4.75 -42.94 14.42
N PRO A 163 4.67 -42.52 15.69
CA PRO A 163 4.82 -43.42 16.84
C PRO A 163 3.64 -44.38 17.06
N GLU A 164 2.49 -44.11 16.45
CA GLU A 164 1.28 -44.95 16.48
C GLU A 164 1.12 -45.63 15.11
N ASP A 165 0.13 -45.21 14.33
CA ASP A 165 -0.02 -45.61 12.94
C ASP A 165 0.48 -44.54 11.98
N SER A 166 0.55 -44.90 10.70
CA SER A 166 1.00 -44.01 9.64
C SER A 166 0.00 -43.97 8.48
N PRO A 167 0.08 -42.93 7.63
CA PRO A 167 -0.65 -42.91 6.36
C PRO A 167 -0.37 -44.12 5.44
N LEU A 168 0.65 -44.95 5.72
CA LEU A 168 0.94 -46.18 4.97
C LEU A 168 0.04 -47.37 5.39
N THR A 169 -0.49 -47.33 6.60
CA THR A 169 -1.31 -48.40 7.21
C THR A 169 -2.78 -48.02 7.32
N VAL A 170 -3.10 -46.73 7.45
CA VAL A 170 -4.49 -46.23 7.62
C VAL A 170 -4.96 -45.55 6.33
N ALA A 171 -6.09 -45.99 5.77
CA ALA A 171 -6.67 -45.36 4.59
C ALA A 171 -7.24 -43.97 4.91
N PHE A 172 -7.18 -43.05 3.95
CA PHE A 172 -7.70 -41.69 4.10
C PHE A 172 -9.19 -41.66 4.49
N GLU A 173 -9.96 -42.64 4.02
CA GLU A 173 -11.39 -42.74 4.29
C GLU A 173 -11.75 -43.21 5.70
N ASP A 174 -10.79 -43.82 6.41
CA ASP A 174 -10.96 -44.30 7.78
C ASP A 174 -10.66 -43.18 8.81
N LEU A 175 -10.17 -42.02 8.36
CA LEU A 175 -9.88 -40.91 9.25
C LEU A 175 -11.15 -40.28 9.83
N PRO A 176 -11.13 -39.88 11.12
CA PRO A 176 -12.23 -39.16 11.72
C PRO A 176 -12.56 -37.88 10.93
N VAL A 177 -13.85 -37.64 10.77
CA VAL A 177 -14.38 -36.51 9.99
C VAL A 177 -14.50 -35.27 10.87
N VAL A 178 -13.96 -34.15 10.40
CA VAL A 178 -14.04 -32.84 11.07
C VAL A 178 -14.77 -31.83 10.20
N THR A 179 -15.49 -30.91 10.85
CA THR A 179 -16.13 -29.76 10.20
C THR A 179 -15.34 -28.49 10.49
N GLU A 180 -15.59 -27.42 9.75
CA GLU A 180 -14.99 -26.12 10.04
C GLU A 180 -15.34 -25.67 11.48
N ASP A 181 -16.57 -25.89 11.90
CA ASP A 181 -17.05 -25.52 13.24
C ASP A 181 -16.38 -26.33 14.34
N SER A 182 -16.23 -27.65 14.18
CA SER A 182 -15.55 -28.48 15.19
C SER A 182 -14.07 -28.12 15.31
N ALA A 183 -13.39 -27.88 14.18
CA ALA A 183 -12.00 -27.45 14.14
C ALA A 183 -11.80 -26.06 14.80
N ARG A 184 -12.72 -25.11 14.56
CA ARG A 184 -12.71 -23.79 15.22
C ARG A 184 -12.97 -23.89 16.73
N ALA A 185 -13.95 -24.71 17.12
CA ALA A 185 -14.27 -24.96 18.52
C ALA A 185 -13.10 -25.59 19.28
N TRP A 186 -12.41 -26.56 18.67
CA TRP A 186 -11.17 -27.11 19.23
C TRP A 186 -10.11 -26.02 19.39
N LEU A 187 -9.89 -25.19 18.38
CA LEU A 187 -8.87 -24.14 18.45
C LEU A 187 -9.19 -23.09 19.54
N ASP A 188 -10.47 -22.78 19.78
CA ASP A 188 -10.89 -21.92 20.88
C ASP A 188 -10.58 -22.56 22.25
N ALA A 189 -10.97 -23.82 22.43
CA ALA A 189 -10.70 -24.58 23.66
C ALA A 189 -9.19 -24.75 23.90
N ALA A 190 -8.42 -25.00 22.85
CA ALA A 190 -6.97 -25.16 22.90
C ALA A 190 -6.25 -23.87 23.33
N ILE A 191 -6.68 -22.70 22.84
CA ILE A 191 -6.13 -21.40 23.26
C ILE A 191 -6.44 -21.11 24.72
N ALA A 192 -7.61 -21.52 25.21
CA ALA A 192 -7.94 -21.37 26.62
C ALA A 192 -7.01 -22.20 27.53
N LEU A 193 -6.52 -23.36 27.06
CA LEU A 193 -5.54 -24.18 27.78
C LEU A 193 -4.11 -23.63 27.74
N LEU A 194 -3.76 -22.77 26.77
CA LEU A 194 -2.42 -22.20 26.71
C LEU A 194 -2.15 -21.26 27.90
N PRO A 195 -0.94 -21.26 28.47
CA PRO A 195 -0.49 -20.26 29.43
C PRO A 195 -0.62 -18.84 28.87
N PRO A 196 -0.91 -17.82 29.69
CA PRO A 196 -1.06 -16.44 29.23
C PRO A 196 0.11 -15.92 28.38
N ALA A 197 1.35 -16.36 28.67
CA ALA A 197 2.54 -15.99 27.91
C ALA A 197 2.61 -16.59 26.50
N LEU A 198 1.85 -17.66 26.23
CA LEU A 198 1.77 -18.35 24.94
C LEU A 198 0.46 -18.07 24.20
N ARG A 199 -0.48 -17.32 24.80
CA ARG A 199 -1.71 -16.90 24.12
C ARG A 199 -1.39 -15.80 23.12
N PRO A 200 -1.95 -15.83 21.90
CA PRO A 200 -1.94 -14.65 21.04
C PRO A 200 -2.57 -13.48 21.81
N ALA A 201 -2.01 -12.27 21.70
CA ALA A 201 -2.46 -11.11 22.46
C ALA A 201 -3.96 -10.85 22.23
N THR A 202 -4.80 -11.31 23.15
CA THR A 202 -6.24 -11.11 23.09
C THR A 202 -6.56 -9.74 23.67
N LEU A 203 -6.89 -8.77 22.81
CA LEU A 203 -7.78 -7.68 23.21
C LEU A 203 -9.07 -8.33 23.69
N VAL A 204 -9.35 -8.24 25.00
CA VAL A 204 -10.62 -8.68 25.56
C VAL A 204 -11.72 -7.75 25.02
N SER A 205 -12.42 -8.19 23.98
CA SER A 205 -13.65 -7.54 23.51
C SER A 205 -14.85 -8.27 24.09
N GLN A 206 -15.54 -7.63 25.03
CA GLN A 206 -16.96 -7.90 25.26
C GLN A 206 -17.77 -7.58 23.99
N PRO A 207 -18.91 -8.25 23.75
CA PRO A 207 -19.62 -8.18 22.48
C PRO A 207 -20.34 -6.83 22.37
N ALA A 208 -19.73 -5.90 21.65
CA ALA A 208 -20.38 -4.68 21.18
C ALA A 208 -20.04 -4.52 19.70
N ALA A 209 -21.08 -4.64 18.87
CA ALA A 209 -21.04 -4.47 17.43
C ALA A 209 -20.20 -3.24 17.03
N THR A 210 -19.26 -3.42 16.13
CA THR A 210 -18.62 -2.34 15.36
C THR A 210 -18.21 -2.87 13.98
N PRO A 211 -18.19 -2.01 12.95
CA PRO A 211 -18.92 -2.27 11.72
C PRO A 211 -18.00 -2.85 10.65
N ALA A 212 -18.51 -3.86 9.94
CA ALA A 212 -17.97 -4.22 8.65
C ALA A 212 -18.27 -3.08 7.66
N THR A 213 -17.26 -2.30 7.29
CA THR A 213 -17.32 -1.50 6.06
C THR A 213 -17.11 -2.44 4.87
N SER A 214 -18.15 -3.23 4.55
CA SER A 214 -18.36 -3.85 3.26
C SER A 214 -19.68 -3.32 2.69
N PRO A 215 -19.81 -3.02 1.38
CA PRO A 215 -20.96 -2.33 0.78
C PRO A 215 -22.19 -3.26 0.62
N GLN A 216 -22.37 -4.19 1.54
CA GLN A 216 -23.39 -5.23 1.44
C GLN A 216 -24.76 -4.77 1.90
N ARG A 217 -24.87 -3.78 2.79
CA ARG A 217 -26.16 -3.36 3.37
C ARG A 217 -26.85 -2.26 2.59
N GLY A 218 -28.15 -2.42 2.37
CA GLY A 218 -29.02 -1.43 1.75
C GLY A 218 -30.20 -1.11 2.65
N THR A 219 -30.85 0.04 2.47
CA THR A 219 -32.10 0.31 3.20
C THR A 219 -33.26 -0.49 2.60
N LEU A 220 -34.26 -0.85 3.41
CA LEU A 220 -35.47 -1.55 2.93
C LEU A 220 -36.20 -0.76 1.82
N ALA A 221 -36.19 0.58 1.90
CA ALA A 221 -36.78 1.45 0.89
C ALA A 221 -36.04 1.35 -0.45
N ALA A 222 -34.71 1.42 -0.42
CA ALA A 222 -33.88 1.33 -1.62
C ALA A 222 -33.89 -0.06 -2.26
N VAL A 223 -33.84 -1.13 -1.45
CA VAL A 223 -33.94 -2.52 -1.94
C VAL A 223 -35.29 -2.76 -2.62
N ARG A 224 -36.39 -2.26 -2.04
CA ARG A 224 -37.73 -2.35 -2.64
C ARG A 224 -37.82 -1.60 -3.96
N SER A 225 -37.29 -0.38 -4.02
CA SER A 225 -37.30 0.46 -5.23
C SER A 225 -36.50 -0.19 -6.37
N ALA A 226 -35.33 -0.75 -6.06
CA ALA A 226 -34.49 -1.47 -7.02
C ALA A 226 -35.18 -2.75 -7.56
N LEU A 227 -35.80 -3.56 -6.68
CA LEU A 227 -36.50 -4.78 -7.10
C LEU A 227 -37.67 -4.50 -8.06
N ALA A 228 -38.34 -3.36 -7.95
CA ALA A 228 -39.43 -2.99 -8.85
C ALA A 228 -39.00 -2.84 -10.33
N HIS A 229 -37.70 -2.64 -10.57
CA HIS A 229 -37.11 -2.49 -11.91
C HIS A 229 -36.45 -3.79 -12.42
N LEU A 230 -36.55 -4.89 -11.67
CA LEU A 230 -36.03 -6.19 -12.05
C LEU A 230 -37.19 -7.10 -12.49
N PRO A 231 -37.42 -7.33 -13.79
CA PRO A 231 -38.43 -8.28 -14.25
C PRO A 231 -37.97 -9.71 -13.99
N ASN A 232 -38.92 -10.61 -13.66
CA ASN A 232 -38.63 -12.02 -13.37
C ASN A 232 -39.49 -13.03 -14.17
N ALA A 233 -40.19 -12.57 -15.20
CA ALA A 233 -41.07 -13.42 -16.02
C ALA A 233 -40.31 -14.58 -16.72
N ASP A 234 -39.12 -14.29 -17.25
CA ASP A 234 -38.28 -15.25 -17.99
C ASP A 234 -36.93 -15.54 -17.32
N LEU A 235 -36.82 -15.25 -16.03
CA LEU A 235 -35.56 -15.40 -15.31
C LEU A 235 -35.23 -16.88 -15.04
N ASP A 236 -33.98 -17.28 -15.28
CA ASP A 236 -33.49 -18.61 -14.95
C ASP A 236 -33.28 -18.78 -13.43
N TYR A 237 -33.20 -20.03 -12.98
CA TYR A 237 -33.15 -20.36 -11.55
C TYR A 237 -31.91 -19.76 -10.85
N ASP A 238 -30.75 -19.74 -11.50
CA ASP A 238 -29.51 -19.24 -10.89
C ASP A 238 -29.54 -17.72 -10.76
N SER A 239 -30.07 -17.03 -11.77
CA SER A 239 -30.31 -15.59 -11.72
C SER A 239 -31.36 -15.22 -10.66
N TRP A 240 -32.40 -16.04 -10.49
CA TRP A 240 -33.40 -15.88 -9.44
C TRP A 240 -32.83 -16.08 -8.03
N VAL A 241 -32.00 -17.11 -7.83
CA VAL A 241 -31.24 -17.33 -6.58
C VAL A 241 -30.30 -16.16 -6.29
N ARG A 242 -29.63 -15.64 -7.32
CA ARG A 242 -28.70 -14.51 -7.19
C ARG A 242 -29.40 -13.24 -6.69
N VAL A 243 -30.60 -12.93 -7.20
CA VAL A 243 -31.41 -11.81 -6.69
C VAL A 243 -31.84 -12.08 -5.24
N GLY A 244 -32.23 -13.31 -4.91
CA GLY A 244 -32.57 -13.69 -3.54
C GLY A 244 -31.41 -13.55 -2.54
N MET A 245 -30.21 -13.99 -2.91
CA MET A 245 -29.01 -13.78 -2.10
C MET A 245 -28.64 -12.30 -1.96
N ALA A 246 -28.85 -11.49 -3.02
CA ALA A 246 -28.60 -10.05 -2.98
C ALA A 246 -29.57 -9.31 -2.05
N VAL A 247 -30.86 -9.65 -2.10
CA VAL A 247 -31.87 -9.09 -1.18
C VAL A 247 -31.57 -9.50 0.27
N LYS A 248 -31.22 -10.77 0.51
CA LYS A 248 -30.86 -11.25 1.86
C LYS A 248 -29.57 -10.64 2.38
N GLY A 249 -28.59 -10.41 1.51
CA GLY A 249 -27.34 -9.74 1.86
C GLY A 249 -27.53 -8.25 2.14
N ALA A 250 -28.50 -7.63 1.47
CA ALA A 250 -28.82 -6.21 1.60
C ALA A 250 -29.53 -5.85 2.92
N VAL A 251 -30.58 -6.58 3.29
CA VAL A 251 -31.48 -6.22 4.40
C VAL A 251 -31.67 -7.35 5.40
N GLY A 252 -30.91 -8.45 5.29
CA GLY A 252 -31.05 -9.60 6.19
C GLY A 252 -32.43 -10.25 6.05
N GLU A 253 -32.96 -10.76 7.17
CA GLU A 253 -34.25 -11.46 7.18
C GLU A 253 -35.44 -10.56 6.86
N ASP A 254 -35.32 -9.23 7.02
CA ASP A 254 -36.37 -8.27 6.67
C ASP A 254 -36.68 -8.27 5.16
N GLY A 255 -35.75 -8.78 4.35
CA GLY A 255 -35.89 -8.95 2.90
C GLY A 255 -36.80 -10.11 2.47
N ALA A 256 -37.22 -11.00 3.38
CA ALA A 256 -38.00 -12.19 3.05
C ALA A 256 -39.32 -11.85 2.35
N SER A 257 -39.99 -10.81 2.85
CA SER A 257 -41.25 -10.30 2.29
C SER A 257 -41.05 -9.67 0.90
N LEU A 258 -39.94 -8.97 0.68
CA LEU A 258 -39.59 -8.35 -0.60
C LEU A 258 -39.26 -9.39 -1.66
N PHE A 259 -38.46 -10.41 -1.31
CA PHE A 259 -38.10 -11.49 -2.22
C PHE A 259 -39.30 -12.35 -2.60
N SER A 260 -40.18 -12.67 -1.64
CA SER A 260 -41.42 -13.40 -1.91
C SER A 260 -42.36 -12.63 -2.83
N ALA A 261 -42.59 -11.33 -2.55
CA ALA A 261 -43.43 -10.48 -3.38
C ALA A 261 -42.88 -10.31 -4.81
N TRP A 262 -41.56 -10.16 -4.93
CA TRP A 262 -40.90 -10.08 -6.22
C TRP A 262 -40.99 -11.42 -6.98
N SER A 263 -40.66 -12.54 -6.34
CA SER A 263 -40.75 -13.89 -6.94
C SER A 263 -42.16 -14.19 -7.47
N GLY A 264 -43.19 -13.83 -6.71
CA GLY A 264 -44.60 -14.02 -7.08
C GLY A 264 -45.08 -13.24 -8.32
N LEU A 265 -44.27 -12.32 -8.87
CA LEU A 265 -44.56 -11.67 -10.16
C LEU A 265 -44.36 -12.62 -11.36
N SER A 266 -43.63 -13.72 -11.17
CA SER A 266 -43.41 -14.74 -12.21
C SER A 266 -44.51 -15.79 -12.19
N ALA A 267 -45.01 -16.17 -13.38
CA ALA A 267 -45.96 -17.26 -13.53
C ALA A 267 -45.38 -18.64 -13.14
N LYS A 268 -44.06 -18.74 -12.95
CA LYS A 268 -43.34 -19.96 -12.53
C LYS A 268 -43.18 -20.08 -11.01
N ASP A 269 -43.64 -19.10 -10.24
CA ASP A 269 -43.43 -19.08 -8.78
C ASP A 269 -44.18 -20.21 -8.06
N VAL A 270 -43.49 -20.83 -7.11
CA VAL A 270 -44.08 -21.77 -6.16
C VAL A 270 -43.73 -21.27 -4.76
N PRO A 271 -44.70 -20.68 -4.01
CA PRO A 271 -44.41 -19.98 -2.76
C PRO A 271 -43.66 -20.81 -1.71
N ALA A 272 -43.95 -22.12 -1.63
CA ALA A 272 -43.25 -23.04 -0.73
C ALA A 272 -41.77 -23.21 -1.10
N THR A 273 -41.45 -23.22 -2.40
CA THR A 273 -40.07 -23.29 -2.92
C THR A 273 -39.34 -21.98 -2.68
N THR A 274 -40.00 -20.84 -2.85
CA THR A 274 -39.46 -19.51 -2.57
C THR A 274 -39.11 -19.32 -1.10
N ALA A 275 -39.98 -19.75 -0.19
CA ALA A 275 -39.72 -19.74 1.25
C ALA A 275 -38.56 -20.67 1.64
N LYS A 276 -38.47 -21.87 1.04
CA LYS A 276 -37.37 -22.82 1.28
C LYS A 276 -36.03 -22.33 0.72
N ALA A 277 -36.04 -21.66 -0.43
CA ALA A 277 -34.84 -21.05 -1.00
C ALA A 277 -34.35 -19.91 -0.11
N TRP A 278 -35.26 -19.04 0.36
CA TRP A 278 -34.91 -17.93 1.25
C TRP A 278 -34.21 -18.38 2.54
N THR A 279 -34.70 -19.45 3.17
CA THR A 279 -34.07 -20.01 4.38
C THR A 279 -32.70 -20.63 4.11
N SER A 280 -32.42 -21.05 2.87
CA SER A 280 -31.14 -21.61 2.44
C SER A 280 -30.08 -20.56 2.10
N PHE A 281 -30.46 -19.32 1.78
CA PHE A 281 -29.50 -18.29 1.37
C PHE A 281 -28.57 -17.88 2.52
N ARG A 282 -27.26 -17.89 2.25
CA ARG A 282 -26.18 -17.46 3.15
C ARG A 282 -25.24 -16.50 2.41
N PRO A 283 -25.66 -15.24 2.17
CA PRO A 283 -24.85 -14.28 1.44
C PRO A 283 -23.63 -13.85 2.27
N THR A 284 -22.43 -14.04 1.71
CA THR A 284 -21.15 -13.63 2.32
C THR A 284 -20.48 -12.46 1.60
N ILE A 285 -20.76 -12.30 0.31
CA ILE A 285 -20.12 -11.30 -0.58
C ILE A 285 -21.17 -10.44 -1.32
N ILE A 286 -22.31 -11.03 -1.67
CA ILE A 286 -23.39 -10.42 -2.48
C ILE A 286 -24.40 -9.71 -1.56
N GLY A 287 -24.80 -8.48 -1.94
CA GLY A 287 -25.74 -7.65 -1.17
C GLY A 287 -26.31 -6.49 -1.98
N ALA A 288 -26.56 -5.35 -1.34
CA ALA A 288 -27.22 -4.18 -1.92
C ALA A 288 -26.54 -3.66 -3.21
N GLY A 289 -25.21 -3.60 -3.25
CA GLY A 289 -24.48 -3.17 -4.45
C GLY A 289 -24.77 -4.00 -5.70
N THR A 290 -24.89 -5.32 -5.57
CA THR A 290 -25.25 -6.21 -6.69
C THR A 290 -26.68 -5.97 -7.18
N LEU A 291 -27.60 -5.73 -6.25
CA LEU A 291 -29.00 -5.46 -6.57
C LEU A 291 -29.18 -4.10 -7.26
N TYR A 292 -28.49 -3.07 -6.77
CA TYR A 292 -28.52 -1.73 -7.35
C TYR A 292 -27.88 -1.68 -8.73
N HIS A 293 -26.75 -2.38 -8.92
CA HIS A 293 -26.12 -2.53 -10.23
C HIS A 293 -27.09 -3.11 -11.26
N LEU A 294 -27.76 -4.23 -10.94
CA LEU A 294 -28.70 -4.89 -11.85
C LEU A 294 -29.92 -4.03 -12.18
N ALA A 295 -30.36 -3.20 -11.23
CA ALA A 295 -31.48 -2.29 -11.40
C ALA A 295 -31.08 -1.05 -12.22
N LEU A 296 -29.88 -0.50 -12.01
CA LEU A 296 -29.33 0.64 -12.77
C LEU A 296 -29.15 0.28 -14.25
N GLU A 297 -28.66 -0.92 -14.58
CA GLU A 297 -28.58 -1.42 -15.95
C GLU A 297 -29.94 -1.48 -16.66
N ARG A 298 -31.04 -1.47 -15.89
CA ARG A 298 -32.42 -1.54 -16.37
C ARG A 298 -33.18 -0.22 -16.19
N GLY A 299 -32.47 0.87 -15.95
CA GLY A 299 -33.05 2.22 -15.92
C GLY A 299 -33.65 2.63 -14.58
N TRP A 300 -33.37 1.92 -13.49
CA TRP A 300 -33.74 2.39 -12.15
C TRP A 300 -33.03 3.71 -11.83
N GLN A 301 -33.80 4.76 -11.50
CA GLN A 301 -33.29 6.05 -11.04
C GLN A 301 -33.77 6.25 -9.59
N PRO A 302 -32.91 6.04 -8.57
CA PRO A 302 -33.31 6.28 -7.19
C PRO A 302 -33.60 7.76 -6.95
N ASP A 303 -34.60 8.05 -6.13
CA ASP A 303 -34.90 9.42 -5.71
C ASP A 303 -33.65 10.05 -5.05
N PRO A 304 -33.27 11.31 -5.35
CA PRO A 304 -32.07 11.95 -4.81
C PRO A 304 -32.02 12.00 -3.27
N THR A 305 -33.17 11.90 -2.61
CA THR A 305 -33.30 11.89 -1.14
C THR A 305 -33.28 10.49 -0.53
N MET A 306 -33.26 9.44 -1.36
CA MET A 306 -33.28 8.05 -0.93
C MET A 306 -31.91 7.59 -0.42
N VAL A 307 -31.86 7.17 0.85
CA VAL A 307 -30.65 6.59 1.44
C VAL A 307 -30.44 5.17 0.93
N LEU A 308 -29.36 4.94 0.19
CA LEU A 308 -29.04 3.64 -0.41
C LEU A 308 -28.26 2.73 0.55
N ASP A 309 -27.41 3.30 1.40
CA ASP A 309 -26.56 2.54 2.33
C ASP A 309 -27.33 2.23 3.63
N GLY A 310 -27.55 0.94 3.89
CA GLY A 310 -28.23 0.46 5.08
C GLY A 310 -27.35 0.39 6.34
N THR A 311 -26.09 0.80 6.26
CA THR A 311 -25.17 0.88 7.42
C THR A 311 -25.32 2.17 8.23
N VAL A 312 -26.05 3.15 7.71
CA VAL A 312 -26.27 4.45 8.38
C VAL A 312 -27.55 4.38 9.22
N PRO A 313 -27.50 4.60 10.55
CA PRO A 313 -28.71 4.63 11.38
C PRO A 313 -29.63 5.79 10.98
N GLN A 314 -30.91 5.48 10.69
CA GLN A 314 -31.98 6.48 10.62
C GLN A 314 -32.62 6.60 12.00
N ASP A 315 -32.15 7.56 12.81
CA ASP A 315 -33.01 8.63 13.37
C ASP A 315 -32.29 9.59 14.33
N ALA A 316 -32.71 10.86 14.20
CA ALA A 316 -32.67 12.02 15.07
C ALA A 316 -31.50 12.20 16.07
N VAL A 317 -30.68 13.22 15.76
CA VAL A 317 -29.53 13.77 16.51
C VAL A 317 -28.23 13.00 16.27
N HIS A 318 -27.47 13.52 15.31
CA HIS A 318 -26.15 13.04 14.92
C HIS A 318 -25.22 12.96 16.16
N PRO A 319 -24.53 11.83 16.42
CA PRO A 319 -23.64 11.66 17.58
C PRO A 319 -22.42 12.60 17.54
N ALA A 320 -22.11 13.17 16.36
CA ALA A 320 -21.13 14.23 16.25
C ALA A 320 -21.72 15.63 16.45
N ALA A 321 -23.00 15.86 16.77
CA ALA A 321 -23.49 17.22 17.05
C ALA A 321 -22.75 17.84 18.27
N GLY A 322 -22.47 17.03 19.30
CA GLY A 322 -21.66 17.45 20.44
C GLY A 322 -20.15 17.50 20.18
N LEU A 323 -19.66 16.81 19.14
CA LEU A 323 -18.27 16.83 18.71
C LEU A 323 -18.00 17.97 17.71
N LEU A 324 -18.96 18.26 16.84
CA LEU A 324 -19.02 19.39 15.91
C LEU A 324 -19.19 20.69 16.67
N ALA A 325 -20.05 20.75 17.70
CA ALA A 325 -20.10 21.91 18.60
C ALA A 325 -18.80 22.11 19.40
N LYS A 326 -17.99 21.05 19.62
CA LYS A 326 -16.65 21.13 20.23
C LYS A 326 -15.53 21.43 19.22
N LEU A 327 -15.69 21.03 17.95
CA LEU A 327 -14.81 21.35 16.83
C LEU A 327 -15.03 22.79 16.34
N GLU A 328 -16.26 23.29 16.36
CA GLU A 328 -16.60 24.71 16.17
C GLU A 328 -16.07 25.58 17.32
N ALA A 329 -15.87 24.99 18.51
CA ALA A 329 -15.32 25.68 19.69
C ALA A 329 -13.80 25.50 19.89
N ALA A 330 -13.15 24.64 19.10
CA ALA A 330 -11.69 24.50 19.09
C ALA A 330 -11.14 25.40 17.99
N PRO A 331 -10.45 26.51 18.31
CA PRO A 331 -9.77 27.27 17.27
C PRO A 331 -8.77 26.34 16.60
N ALA A 332 -8.91 26.18 15.27
CA ALA A 332 -7.87 25.59 14.44
C ALA A 332 -6.54 26.21 14.86
N ASP A 333 -5.52 25.39 15.09
CA ASP A 333 -4.18 25.94 15.23
C ASP A 333 -3.93 26.75 13.94
N PRO A 334 -3.66 28.06 14.04
CA PRO A 334 -3.31 28.89 12.90
C PRO A 334 -2.08 28.26 12.28
N VAL A 335 -2.30 27.60 11.15
CA VAL A 335 -1.27 27.31 10.18
C VAL A 335 -0.72 28.69 9.80
N PRO A 336 0.58 28.97 10.03
CA PRO A 336 1.14 30.24 9.61
C PRO A 336 0.85 30.42 8.12
N PRO A 337 0.49 31.64 7.67
CA PRO A 337 0.19 31.86 6.26
C PRO A 337 1.41 31.45 5.44
N VAL A 338 1.25 30.38 4.66
CA VAL A 338 2.20 30.02 3.60
C VAL A 338 2.23 31.23 2.69
N GLN A 339 3.38 31.89 2.55
CA GLN A 339 3.48 32.94 1.54
C GLN A 339 3.09 32.33 0.19
N PRO A 340 2.11 32.87 -0.53
CA PRO A 340 1.73 32.33 -1.83
C PRO A 340 2.97 32.31 -2.72
N PHE A 341 3.27 31.15 -3.33
CA PHE A 341 4.10 31.19 -4.52
C PHE A 341 3.17 31.75 -5.58
N ASP A 342 3.57 32.81 -6.28
CA ASP A 342 2.83 33.23 -7.46
C ASP A 342 3.02 32.13 -8.51
N LEU A 343 2.10 31.17 -8.51
CA LEU A 343 2.18 29.97 -9.32
C LEU A 343 1.84 30.35 -10.75
N ASP A 344 2.86 30.82 -11.44
CA ASP A 344 2.81 31.03 -12.88
C ASP A 344 2.69 29.66 -13.56
N ILE A 345 1.48 29.32 -14.00
CA ILE A 345 1.20 28.04 -14.67
C ILE A 345 1.81 28.11 -16.07
N PRO A 346 2.79 27.26 -16.39
CA PRO A 346 3.48 27.33 -17.66
C PRO A 346 2.60 26.86 -18.82
N ASP A 347 2.88 27.36 -20.02
CA ASP A 347 2.20 26.95 -21.25
C ASP A 347 2.47 25.49 -21.66
N GLY A 348 1.83 25.06 -22.74
CA GLY A 348 2.02 23.73 -23.33
C GLY A 348 1.15 22.67 -22.68
N VAL A 349 1.50 21.39 -22.88
CA VAL A 349 0.76 20.26 -22.31
C VAL A 349 0.72 20.33 -20.78
N LEU A 350 1.75 20.88 -20.15
CA LEU A 350 1.80 21.06 -18.71
C LEU A 350 0.69 22.01 -18.24
N GLY A 351 0.54 23.18 -18.89
CA GLY A 351 -0.55 24.11 -18.64
C GLY A 351 -1.93 23.54 -18.97
N ASP A 352 -2.06 22.83 -20.08
CA ASP A 352 -3.32 22.18 -20.48
C ASP A 352 -3.80 21.17 -19.43
N MET A 353 -2.88 20.35 -18.88
CA MET A 353 -3.20 19.40 -17.81
C MET A 353 -3.64 20.12 -16.54
N VAL A 354 -2.89 21.15 -16.11
CA VAL A 354 -3.23 21.93 -14.91
C VAL A 354 -4.59 22.62 -15.09
N GLY A 355 -4.81 23.27 -16.24
CA GLY A 355 -6.08 23.93 -16.56
C GLY A 355 -7.25 22.96 -16.56
N TYR A 356 -7.08 21.76 -17.13
CA TYR A 356 -8.11 20.72 -17.11
C TYR A 356 -8.41 20.21 -15.70
N MET A 357 -7.38 19.98 -14.88
CA MET A 357 -7.54 19.59 -13.47
C MET A 357 -8.31 20.66 -12.69
N LEU A 358 -7.94 21.94 -12.84
CA LEU A 358 -8.59 23.04 -12.15
C LEU A 358 -10.06 23.22 -12.57
N ALA A 359 -10.34 23.16 -13.88
CA ALA A 359 -11.69 23.32 -14.42
C ALA A 359 -12.65 22.22 -13.97
N THR A 360 -12.13 21.00 -13.72
CA THR A 360 -12.92 19.84 -13.33
C THR A 360 -12.93 19.58 -11.82
N ALA A 361 -12.09 20.28 -11.06
CA ALA A 361 -11.99 20.12 -9.61
C ALA A 361 -13.14 20.83 -8.91
N ARG A 362 -13.82 20.14 -7.98
CA ARG A 362 -14.75 20.79 -7.05
C ARG A 362 -14.05 21.82 -6.17
N ARG A 363 -12.81 21.53 -5.77
CA ARG A 363 -11.94 22.44 -5.01
C ARG A 363 -10.62 22.57 -5.77
N PRO A 364 -10.45 23.63 -6.60
CA PRO A 364 -9.30 23.77 -7.48
C PRO A 364 -8.00 23.96 -6.71
N GLN A 365 -7.05 23.04 -6.89
CA GLN A 365 -5.75 23.05 -6.21
C GLN A 365 -4.62 23.19 -7.25
N PRO A 366 -4.15 24.43 -7.56
CA PRO A 366 -3.25 24.68 -8.67
C PRO A 366 -1.84 24.12 -8.42
N GLU A 367 -1.32 24.23 -7.20
CA GLU A 367 -0.03 23.66 -6.82
C GLU A 367 -0.05 22.14 -7.00
N LEU A 368 -1.04 21.47 -6.42
CA LEU A 368 -1.19 20.01 -6.50
C LEU A 368 -1.33 19.54 -7.96
N SER A 369 -2.07 20.30 -8.77
CA SER A 369 -2.26 20.00 -10.18
C SER A 369 -0.95 20.14 -10.96
N LEU A 370 -0.14 21.16 -10.66
CA LEU A 370 1.17 21.35 -11.27
C LEU A 370 2.13 20.21 -10.91
N GLY A 371 2.23 19.89 -9.61
CA GLY A 371 3.09 18.82 -9.12
C GLY A 371 2.74 17.45 -9.72
N ALA A 372 1.44 17.15 -9.81
CA ALA A 372 0.94 15.93 -10.42
C ALA A 372 1.29 15.87 -11.92
N SER A 373 1.05 16.97 -12.63
CA SER A 373 1.29 17.08 -14.08
C SER A 373 2.78 16.98 -14.44
N LEU A 374 3.67 17.59 -13.64
CA LEU A 374 5.13 17.46 -13.80
C LEU A 374 5.58 16.00 -13.70
N CYS A 375 5.14 15.27 -12.67
CA CYS A 375 5.48 13.85 -12.50
C CYS A 375 4.87 12.97 -13.60
N ALA A 376 3.64 13.26 -14.03
CA ALA A 376 2.98 12.52 -15.11
C ALA A 376 3.71 12.69 -16.44
N ILE A 377 3.98 13.92 -16.86
CA ILE A 377 4.75 14.19 -18.09
C ILE A 377 6.17 13.61 -17.96
N GLY A 378 6.81 13.76 -16.80
CA GLY A 378 8.13 13.20 -16.54
C GLY A 378 8.19 11.68 -16.75
N ALA A 379 7.16 10.94 -16.33
CA ALA A 379 7.05 9.50 -16.57
C ALA A 379 6.84 9.16 -18.05
N LEU A 380 6.01 9.93 -18.77
CA LEU A 380 5.75 9.72 -20.21
C LEU A 380 7.00 9.99 -21.07
N MET A 381 7.74 11.04 -20.74
CA MET A 381 9.04 11.34 -21.35
C MET A 381 10.02 10.18 -21.13
N GLY A 382 10.07 9.65 -19.90
CA GLY A 382 10.76 8.41 -19.58
C GLY A 382 12.21 8.38 -20.09
N ARG A 383 12.51 7.39 -20.93
CA ARG A 383 13.83 7.15 -21.52
C ARG A 383 14.06 7.86 -22.85
N LYS A 384 13.16 8.75 -23.28
CA LYS A 384 13.11 9.27 -24.66
C LYS A 384 13.74 10.66 -24.80
N TYR A 385 13.87 11.39 -23.71
CA TYR A 385 14.43 12.74 -23.68
C TYR A 385 15.54 12.82 -22.63
N ARG A 386 16.55 13.63 -22.90
CA ARG A 386 17.61 13.95 -21.93
C ARG A 386 18.09 15.39 -22.09
N THR A 387 18.67 15.94 -21.02
CA THR A 387 19.46 17.18 -21.12
C THR A 387 20.80 16.92 -21.82
N GLU A 388 21.51 18.00 -22.22
CA GLU A 388 22.91 17.95 -22.67
C GLU A 388 23.85 17.32 -21.61
N SER A 389 23.51 17.47 -20.32
CA SER A 389 24.22 16.86 -19.18
C SER A 389 23.80 15.41 -18.86
N ASN A 390 23.00 14.78 -19.73
CA ASN A 390 22.50 13.41 -19.59
C ASN A 390 21.55 13.17 -18.39
N LEU A 391 20.86 14.20 -17.90
CA LEU A 391 19.76 14.02 -16.94
C LEU A 391 18.51 13.49 -17.64
N ARG A 392 17.68 12.72 -16.92
CA ARG A 392 16.34 12.26 -17.36
C ARG A 392 15.24 13.03 -16.61
N SER A 393 14.00 12.83 -17.02
CA SER A 393 12.81 13.51 -16.50
C SER A 393 12.23 12.93 -15.20
N ASN A 394 12.99 12.11 -14.48
CA ASN A 394 12.55 11.48 -13.24
C ASN A 394 12.42 12.51 -12.10
N LEU A 395 11.21 12.68 -11.57
CA LEU A 395 10.91 13.63 -10.49
C LEU A 395 10.18 12.97 -9.33
N TYR A 396 10.54 13.36 -8.11
CA TYR A 396 9.79 13.03 -6.90
C TYR A 396 9.18 14.32 -6.34
N ILE A 397 7.85 14.39 -6.27
CA ILE A 397 7.10 15.55 -5.79
C ILE A 397 6.15 15.11 -4.68
N ILE A 398 6.14 15.87 -3.58
CA ILE A 398 5.19 15.69 -2.48
C ILE A 398 4.34 16.94 -2.38
N ALA A 399 3.05 16.77 -2.56
CA ALA A 399 2.04 17.78 -2.35
C ALA A 399 1.51 17.72 -0.90
N LEU A 400 1.60 18.85 -0.21
CA LEU A 400 1.06 19.04 1.13
C LEU A 400 -0.25 19.81 1.05
N ALA A 401 -1.33 19.18 1.51
CA ALA A 401 -2.65 19.78 1.66
C ALA A 401 -3.48 19.00 2.69
N ASP A 402 -4.30 19.72 3.45
CA ASP A 402 -5.12 19.19 4.52
C ASP A 402 -6.26 18.29 4.03
N SER A 403 -6.89 17.58 4.96
CA SER A 403 -8.08 16.78 4.64
C SER A 403 -9.22 17.68 4.16
N GLY A 404 -9.91 17.27 3.10
CA GLY A 404 -11.01 18.04 2.50
C GLY A 404 -10.59 19.15 1.53
N SER A 405 -9.28 19.36 1.32
CA SER A 405 -8.74 20.38 0.41
C SER A 405 -8.99 20.14 -1.08
N GLY A 406 -9.39 18.92 -1.47
CA GLY A 406 -9.48 18.50 -2.88
C GLY A 406 -8.24 17.74 -3.40
N LYS A 407 -7.32 17.35 -2.50
CA LYS A 407 -6.01 16.74 -2.84
C LYS A 407 -6.04 15.45 -3.68
N ASN A 408 -7.18 14.77 -3.76
CA ASN A 408 -7.32 13.52 -4.52
C ASN A 408 -7.52 13.76 -6.02
N HIS A 409 -8.08 14.92 -6.38
CA HIS A 409 -8.57 15.18 -7.73
C HIS A 409 -7.48 15.07 -8.80
N SER A 410 -6.28 15.62 -8.57
CA SER A 410 -5.20 15.55 -9.57
C SER A 410 -4.74 14.13 -9.86
N ARG A 411 -4.82 13.21 -8.88
CA ARG A 411 -4.50 11.78 -9.08
C ARG A 411 -5.55 11.05 -9.90
N GLU A 412 -6.82 11.35 -9.65
CA GLU A 412 -7.95 10.80 -10.42
C GLU A 412 -7.85 11.21 -11.90
N ILE A 413 -7.63 12.50 -12.16
CA ILE A 413 -7.50 13.03 -13.53
C ILE A 413 -6.32 12.40 -14.27
N ILE A 414 -5.17 12.18 -13.62
CA ILE A 414 -4.05 11.48 -14.27
C ILE A 414 -4.44 10.07 -14.69
N ASN A 415 -5.15 9.34 -13.82
CA ASN A 415 -5.60 7.99 -14.14
C ASN A 415 -6.53 8.02 -15.35
N GLU A 416 -7.56 8.87 -15.33
CA GLU A 416 -8.51 9.03 -16.44
C GLU A 416 -7.78 9.35 -17.76
N LEU A 417 -6.92 10.37 -17.76
CA LEU A 417 -6.14 10.76 -18.94
C LEU A 417 -5.27 9.61 -19.47
N PHE A 418 -4.60 8.87 -18.59
CA PHE A 418 -3.71 7.77 -19.01
C PHE A 418 -4.49 6.56 -19.52
N PHE A 419 -5.64 6.23 -18.92
CA PHE A 419 -6.51 5.16 -19.42
C PHE A 419 -7.09 5.53 -20.79
N GLU A 420 -7.65 6.73 -20.93
CA GLU A 420 -8.23 7.20 -22.20
C GLU A 420 -7.19 7.35 -23.30
N ALA A 421 -5.94 7.73 -22.96
CA ALA A 421 -4.84 7.82 -23.92
C ALA A 421 -4.19 6.46 -24.25
N GLY A 422 -4.54 5.37 -23.58
CA GLY A 422 -3.86 4.07 -23.74
C GLY A 422 -2.42 4.06 -23.20
N LEU A 423 -2.17 4.83 -22.14
CA LEU A 423 -0.88 5.03 -21.47
C LEU A 423 -0.86 4.46 -20.04
N ALA A 424 -1.85 3.65 -19.66
CA ALA A 424 -1.98 3.07 -18.33
C ALA A 424 -0.77 2.23 -17.89
N GLN A 425 0.05 1.72 -18.81
CA GLN A 425 1.29 1.02 -18.51
C GLN A 425 2.31 1.87 -17.74
N TYR A 426 2.26 3.20 -17.83
CA TYR A 426 3.12 4.09 -17.05
C TYR A 426 2.65 4.24 -15.60
N LEU A 427 1.43 3.80 -15.26
CA LEU A 427 0.91 3.87 -13.88
C LEU A 427 1.43 2.68 -13.08
N GLY A 428 2.14 2.96 -11.99
CA GLY A 428 2.49 1.96 -10.99
C GLY A 428 1.36 1.74 -9.98
N GLY A 429 1.54 0.75 -9.09
CA GLY A 429 0.55 0.43 -8.08
C GLY A 429 0.38 1.53 -7.02
N ASN A 430 -0.85 1.70 -6.52
CA ASN A 430 -1.18 2.69 -5.47
C ASN A 430 -0.52 2.42 -4.10
N LYS A 431 0.15 1.27 -3.94
CA LYS A 431 0.92 0.89 -2.75
C LYS A 431 2.18 0.14 -3.17
N ILE A 432 3.29 0.41 -2.48
CA ILE A 432 4.54 -0.34 -2.62
C ILE A 432 4.63 -1.34 -1.47
N ALA A 433 4.56 -2.64 -1.78
CA ALA A 433 4.58 -3.69 -0.75
C ALA A 433 6.00 -3.99 -0.21
N SER A 434 7.04 -3.83 -1.04
CA SER A 434 8.44 -4.06 -0.68
C SER A 434 9.40 -3.47 -1.71
N GLY A 435 10.68 -3.32 -1.33
CA GLY A 435 11.74 -2.90 -2.25
C GLY A 435 11.88 -3.82 -3.48
N ALA A 436 11.84 -5.14 -3.30
CA ALA A 436 11.89 -6.10 -4.41
C ALA A 436 10.67 -6.01 -5.35
N GLY A 437 9.49 -5.69 -4.80
CA GLY A 437 8.28 -5.46 -5.59
C GLY A 437 8.42 -4.25 -6.51
N LEU A 438 8.97 -3.15 -6.00
CA LEU A 438 9.27 -1.94 -6.77
C LEU A 438 10.22 -2.23 -7.94
N LEU A 439 11.35 -2.90 -7.67
CA LEU A 439 12.34 -3.22 -8.70
C LEU A 439 11.77 -4.18 -9.75
N THR A 440 10.94 -5.15 -9.36
CA THR A 440 10.26 -6.05 -10.29
C THR A 440 9.30 -5.30 -11.20
N ALA A 441 8.58 -4.32 -10.68
CA ALA A 441 7.67 -3.48 -11.46
C ALA A 441 8.44 -2.61 -12.47
N LEU A 442 9.53 -1.98 -12.03
CA LEU A 442 10.40 -1.18 -12.91
C LEU A 442 11.15 -2.00 -13.96
N HIS A 443 11.49 -3.26 -13.67
CA HIS A 443 12.07 -4.14 -14.68
C HIS A 443 11.07 -4.50 -15.79
N ARG A 444 9.77 -4.55 -15.49
CA ARG A 444 8.71 -4.71 -16.52
C ARG A 444 8.44 -3.42 -17.26
N GLN A 445 8.41 -2.31 -16.55
CA GLN A 445 8.15 -0.98 -17.08
C GLN A 445 9.18 0.01 -16.53
N PRO A 446 10.28 0.29 -17.26
CA PRO A 446 11.38 1.12 -16.77
C PRO A 446 11.04 2.61 -16.59
N ALA A 447 9.92 3.08 -17.13
CA ALA A 447 9.42 4.44 -16.96
C ALA A 447 8.03 4.39 -16.31
N MET A 448 7.93 4.84 -15.06
CA MET A 448 6.76 4.61 -14.21
C MET A 448 6.45 5.82 -13.32
N LEU A 449 5.16 6.10 -13.15
CA LEU A 449 4.61 7.05 -12.19
C LEU A 449 3.99 6.28 -11.02
N LEU A 450 4.49 6.51 -9.80
CA LEU A 450 3.83 6.08 -8.57
C LEU A 450 3.04 7.22 -7.97
N GLN A 451 1.74 6.99 -7.76
CA GLN A 451 0.84 7.94 -7.11
C GLN A 451 0.52 7.40 -5.71
N ILE A 452 1.08 8.05 -4.68
CA ILE A 452 1.00 7.57 -3.30
C ILE A 452 0.14 8.53 -2.49
N ASP A 453 -1.03 8.05 -2.07
CA ASP A 453 -1.85 8.79 -1.12
C ASP A 453 -1.37 8.59 0.32
N GLU A 454 -1.62 9.58 1.16
CA GLU A 454 -1.14 9.65 2.54
C GLU A 454 0.36 9.32 2.66
N PHE A 455 1.17 9.95 1.81
CA PHE A 455 2.62 9.72 1.76
C PHE A 455 3.31 9.88 3.12
N GLY A 456 2.82 10.75 4.01
CA GLY A 456 3.32 10.88 5.38
C GLY A 456 3.17 9.59 6.20
N MET A 457 2.07 8.84 6.06
CA MET A 457 1.92 7.52 6.71
C MET A 457 2.89 6.49 6.13
N PHE A 458 3.05 6.53 4.81
CA PHE A 458 4.01 5.66 4.13
C PHE A 458 5.43 5.94 4.63
N LEU A 459 5.81 7.21 4.74
CA LEU A 459 7.09 7.64 5.32
C LEU A 459 7.26 7.20 6.77
N GLU A 460 6.26 7.40 7.64
CA GLU A 460 6.33 7.00 9.05
C GLU A 460 6.66 5.51 9.19
N GLY A 461 6.06 4.66 8.35
CA GLY A 461 6.30 3.22 8.32
C GLY A 461 7.68 2.80 7.81
N ILE A 462 8.42 3.65 7.08
CA ILE A 462 9.71 3.32 6.46
C ILE A 462 10.89 4.17 6.97
N ALA A 463 10.62 5.29 7.64
CA ALA A 463 11.63 6.22 8.15
C ALA A 463 12.27 5.73 9.46
N ASP A 464 11.53 5.02 10.33
CA ASP A 464 12.08 4.41 11.55
C ASP A 464 12.86 3.12 11.23
N ARG A 465 14.09 3.28 10.76
CA ARG A 465 15.00 2.17 10.40
C ARG A 465 15.26 1.17 11.55
N ARG A 466 14.98 1.52 12.82
CA ARG A 466 15.19 0.63 13.97
C ARG A 466 14.00 -0.26 14.26
N ARG A 467 12.78 0.23 14.03
CA ARG A 467 11.53 -0.50 14.33
C ARG A 467 10.86 -1.10 13.10
N SER A 468 11.13 -0.56 11.91
CA SER A 468 10.48 -1.01 10.69
C SER A 468 11.12 -2.25 10.06
N PRO A 469 10.32 -3.17 9.49
CA PRO A 469 10.82 -4.33 8.75
C PRO A 469 11.74 -3.93 7.59
N ARG A 470 12.86 -4.67 7.42
CA ARG A 470 13.92 -4.36 6.44
C ARG A 470 13.42 -4.23 4.99
N HIS A 471 12.45 -5.03 4.57
CA HIS A 471 11.91 -4.99 3.21
C HIS A 471 11.11 -3.70 2.90
N LEU A 472 10.70 -2.95 3.92
CA LEU A 472 10.03 -1.65 3.79
C LEU A 472 11.05 -0.50 3.80
N THR A 473 12.06 -0.57 4.65
CA THR A 473 13.13 0.45 4.71
C THR A 473 13.98 0.46 3.43
N GLU A 474 14.16 -0.69 2.78
CA GLU A 474 14.82 -0.84 1.46
C GLU A 474 14.15 -0.02 0.34
N ILE A 475 12.88 0.39 0.48
CA ILE A 475 12.18 1.16 -0.56
C ILE A 475 12.81 2.54 -0.76
N LEU A 476 13.13 3.25 0.33
CA LEU A 476 13.76 4.58 0.24
C LEU A 476 15.18 4.50 -0.33
N ASP A 477 15.94 3.47 0.04
CA ASP A 477 17.29 3.23 -0.48
C ASP A 477 17.22 2.99 -2.00
N ASN A 478 16.31 2.11 -2.46
CA ASN A 478 16.08 1.87 -3.88
C ASN A 478 15.64 3.14 -4.63
N MET A 479 14.69 3.92 -4.07
CA MET A 479 14.25 5.17 -4.69
C MET A 479 15.39 6.18 -4.83
N THR A 480 16.28 6.25 -3.84
CA THR A 480 17.46 7.13 -3.82
C THR A 480 18.46 6.76 -4.91
N GLU A 481 18.73 5.47 -5.07
CA GLU A 481 19.62 4.95 -6.10
C GLU A 481 19.02 5.09 -7.50
N LEU A 482 17.75 4.69 -7.69
CA LEU A 482 17.02 4.83 -8.96
C LEU A 482 16.98 6.28 -9.45
N PHE A 483 16.80 7.24 -8.54
CA PHE A 483 16.79 8.65 -8.90
C PHE A 483 18.13 9.09 -9.51
N THR A 484 19.23 8.57 -8.97
CA THR A 484 20.60 8.93 -9.35
C THR A 484 21.03 8.18 -10.62
N SER A 485 20.62 6.92 -10.76
CA SER A 485 21.01 6.04 -11.88
C SER A 485 20.20 6.25 -13.15
N ALA A 486 19.29 7.23 -13.19
CA ALA A 486 18.37 7.43 -14.31
C ALA A 486 19.06 7.67 -15.67
N GLY A 487 20.21 8.32 -15.69
CA GLY A 487 21.02 8.52 -16.90
C GLY A 487 21.93 7.35 -17.29
N GLY A 488 21.94 6.28 -16.49
CA GLY A 488 22.85 5.13 -16.63
C GLY A 488 22.12 3.80 -16.40
N VAL A 489 22.79 2.84 -15.76
CA VAL A 489 22.23 1.52 -15.43
C VAL A 489 22.12 1.37 -13.92
N PHE A 490 20.93 1.03 -13.44
CA PHE A 490 20.76 0.56 -12.07
C PHE A 490 21.14 -0.92 -12.01
N LEU A 491 22.10 -1.26 -11.17
CA LEU A 491 22.60 -2.62 -11.05
C LEU A 491 21.79 -3.37 -9.99
N GLY A 492 21.15 -4.47 -10.38
CA GLY A 492 20.39 -5.29 -9.46
C GLY A 492 21.28 -5.96 -8.41
N ALA A 493 20.67 -6.38 -7.30
CA ALA A 493 21.38 -7.14 -6.28
C ALA A 493 21.95 -8.45 -6.84
N GLU A 494 23.22 -8.72 -6.54
CA GLU A 494 23.85 -10.01 -6.77
C GLU A 494 23.30 -11.02 -5.77
N TYR A 495 22.75 -12.13 -6.26
CA TYR A 495 22.29 -13.23 -5.41
C TYR A 495 23.37 -14.29 -5.31
N ALA A 496 23.65 -14.77 -4.09
CA ALA A 496 24.72 -15.75 -3.84
C ALA A 496 24.52 -17.11 -4.53
N ASN A 497 23.29 -17.42 -4.96
CA ASN A 497 22.97 -18.67 -5.66
C ASN A 497 23.24 -18.55 -7.18
N ARG A 498 24.24 -19.28 -7.67
CA ARG A 498 24.56 -19.44 -9.11
C ARG A 498 23.68 -20.50 -9.80
N ASP A 499 22.39 -20.56 -9.44
CA ASP A 499 21.46 -21.60 -9.90
C ASP A 499 20.66 -21.18 -11.17
N GLY A 500 20.96 -20.01 -11.75
CA GLY A 500 20.27 -19.47 -12.94
C GLY A 500 18.80 -19.03 -12.72
N LYS A 501 18.29 -19.07 -11.48
CA LYS A 501 16.88 -18.73 -11.15
C LYS A 501 16.69 -17.33 -10.56
N ASN A 502 17.70 -16.82 -9.86
CA ASN A 502 17.75 -15.45 -9.32
C ASN A 502 18.93 -14.73 -9.97
N GLU A 503 18.82 -14.48 -11.27
CA GLU A 503 19.80 -13.68 -11.97
C GLU A 503 19.69 -12.22 -11.54
N ARG A 504 20.83 -11.55 -11.46
CA ARG A 504 20.90 -10.11 -11.28
C ARG A 504 20.07 -9.42 -12.37
N ARG A 505 19.15 -8.56 -11.95
CA ARG A 505 18.26 -7.82 -12.85
C ARG A 505 18.64 -6.36 -12.89
N ASP A 506 19.37 -5.99 -13.92
CA ASP A 506 19.72 -4.60 -14.18
C ASP A 506 18.54 -3.87 -14.83
N ILE A 507 18.47 -2.56 -14.59
CA ILE A 507 17.48 -1.68 -15.21
C ILE A 507 18.25 -0.57 -15.93
N ASN A 508 18.20 -0.60 -17.25
CA ASN A 508 18.83 0.42 -18.08
C ASN A 508 17.95 1.67 -18.17
N GLN A 509 18.52 2.81 -17.77
CA GLN A 509 17.91 4.14 -17.71
C GLN A 509 16.56 4.13 -16.96
N PRO A 510 16.53 3.77 -15.67
CA PRO A 510 15.29 3.79 -14.90
C PRO A 510 14.74 5.21 -14.79
N CYS A 511 13.46 5.40 -15.10
CA CYS A 511 12.78 6.67 -14.96
C CYS A 511 11.56 6.51 -14.04
N LEU A 512 11.82 6.50 -12.73
CA LEU A 512 10.78 6.51 -11.73
C LEU A 512 10.36 7.95 -11.42
N CYS A 513 9.07 8.26 -11.56
CA CYS A 513 8.46 9.47 -11.02
C CYS A 513 7.56 9.12 -9.84
N VAL A 514 7.55 9.95 -8.80
CA VAL A 514 6.73 9.74 -7.61
C VAL A 514 5.94 11.01 -7.33
N TYR A 515 4.63 10.89 -7.24
CA TYR A 515 3.74 11.95 -6.79
C TYR A 515 3.03 11.50 -5.51
N GLY A 516 3.39 12.13 -4.39
CA GLY A 516 2.80 11.86 -3.08
C GLY A 516 1.85 12.96 -2.65
N THR A 517 0.71 12.63 -2.05
CA THR A 517 -0.18 13.61 -1.39
C THR A 517 -0.30 13.29 0.09
N THR A 518 -0.22 14.30 0.97
CA THR A 518 -0.39 14.09 2.41
C THR A 518 -0.69 15.40 3.15
N ALA A 519 -1.14 15.30 4.41
CA ALA A 519 -1.32 16.49 5.26
C ALA A 519 0.05 17.01 5.75
N PRO A 520 0.26 18.34 5.83
CA PRO A 520 1.53 18.92 6.28
C PRO A 520 1.98 18.41 7.64
N THR A 521 1.07 18.41 8.62
CA THR A 521 1.36 17.99 10.00
C THR A 521 1.82 16.54 10.07
N ARG A 522 1.22 15.64 9.29
CA ARG A 522 1.61 14.23 9.25
C ARG A 522 2.99 14.07 8.60
N PHE A 523 3.24 14.77 7.50
CA PHE A 523 4.50 14.72 6.79
C PHE A 523 5.67 15.14 7.69
N TRP A 524 5.61 16.35 8.24
CA TRP A 524 6.72 16.89 9.04
C TRP A 524 6.96 16.10 10.34
N ASN A 525 5.90 15.57 10.96
CA ASN A 525 6.04 14.74 12.16
C ASN A 525 6.68 13.37 11.89
N ALA A 526 6.53 12.84 10.67
CA ALA A 526 7.11 11.57 10.27
C ALA A 526 8.63 11.67 9.97
N LEU A 527 9.16 12.89 9.82
CA LEU A 527 10.56 13.12 9.49
C LEU A 527 11.45 13.24 10.73
N GLN A 528 12.66 12.68 10.65
CA GLN A 528 13.76 12.85 11.61
C GLN A 528 14.93 13.54 10.93
N SER A 529 15.84 14.18 11.68
CA SER A 529 16.99 14.89 11.10
C SER A 529 17.87 13.94 10.28
N ALA A 530 17.97 12.67 10.70
CA ALA A 530 18.70 11.62 9.98
C ALA A 530 18.21 11.42 8.53
N ASN A 531 16.89 11.51 8.27
CA ASN A 531 16.32 11.33 6.93
C ASN A 531 16.60 12.52 6.00
N VAL A 532 16.91 13.69 6.57
CA VAL A 532 17.31 14.87 5.80
C VAL A 532 18.80 14.78 5.45
N VAL A 533 19.61 14.35 6.42
CA VAL A 533 21.07 14.22 6.27
C VAL A 533 21.47 13.06 5.33
N ASP A 534 20.74 11.93 5.34
CA ASP A 534 21.03 10.79 4.46
C ASP A 534 20.73 11.07 2.96
N GLY A 535 20.12 12.22 2.67
CA GLY A 535 19.84 12.70 1.32
C GLY A 535 18.66 12.01 0.63
N SER A 536 17.97 11.09 1.30
CA SER A 536 16.79 10.40 0.74
C SER A 536 15.66 11.40 0.44
N LEU A 537 15.41 12.34 1.35
CA LEU A 537 14.38 13.37 1.20
C LEU A 537 14.80 14.56 0.33
N ALA A 538 16.09 14.82 0.22
CA ALA A 538 16.63 15.95 -0.56
C ALA A 538 16.32 15.85 -2.07
N ARG A 539 15.90 14.67 -2.55
CA ARG A 539 15.48 14.42 -3.94
C ARG A 539 14.02 14.83 -4.20
N PHE A 540 13.23 15.04 -3.15
CA PHE A 540 11.83 15.42 -3.29
C PHE A 540 11.68 16.94 -3.40
N ILE A 541 10.83 17.38 -4.32
CA ILE A 541 10.30 18.73 -4.35
C ILE A 541 9.03 18.73 -3.49
N VAL A 542 9.06 19.44 -2.38
CA VAL A 542 7.91 19.57 -1.49
C VAL A 542 7.13 20.82 -1.87
N LEU A 543 5.86 20.64 -2.16
CA LEU A 543 4.95 21.67 -2.65
C LEU A 543 3.76 21.77 -1.70
N ALA A 544 3.64 22.89 -0.98
CA ALA A 544 2.51 23.15 -0.11
C ALA A 544 1.49 24.04 -0.82
N THR A 545 0.20 23.73 -0.66
CA THR A 545 -0.87 24.59 -1.17
C THR A 545 -0.82 25.96 -0.48
N SER A 546 -1.05 27.03 -1.24
CA SER A 546 -1.26 28.37 -0.68
C SER A 546 -2.65 28.56 -0.09
N ASN A 547 -3.62 27.73 -0.50
CA ASN A 547 -5.00 27.77 -0.04
C ASN A 547 -5.52 26.35 0.26
N GLU A 548 -5.58 26.02 1.55
CA GLU A 548 -6.07 24.71 2.00
C GLU A 548 -7.53 24.46 1.62
N TYR A 549 -8.35 25.51 1.52
CA TYR A 549 -9.79 25.41 1.28
C TYR A 549 -10.24 26.43 0.23
N PRO A 550 -9.90 26.22 -1.05
CA PRO A 550 -10.35 27.08 -2.13
C PRO A 550 -11.87 27.03 -2.27
N ASP A 551 -12.45 28.11 -2.79
CA ASP A 551 -13.87 28.20 -3.08
C ASP A 551 -14.31 27.02 -3.97
N GLU A 552 -15.53 26.55 -3.73
CA GLU A 552 -16.06 25.46 -4.53
C GLU A 552 -16.34 25.93 -5.96
N ASN A 553 -15.98 25.10 -6.92
CA ASN A 553 -16.31 25.29 -8.32
C ASN A 553 -17.65 24.61 -8.61
N ASP A 554 -18.71 25.41 -8.75
CA ASP A 554 -20.08 24.93 -9.00
C ASP A 554 -20.30 24.46 -10.45
N GLY A 555 -19.32 24.69 -11.35
CA GLY A 555 -19.37 24.34 -12.76
C GLY A 555 -18.89 22.91 -13.09
N THR A 556 -18.65 22.05 -12.09
CA THR A 556 -18.11 20.70 -12.33
C THR A 556 -19.16 19.80 -13.01
N GLY A 557 -19.09 19.71 -14.33
CA GLY A 557 -19.88 18.77 -15.13
C GLY A 557 -19.24 17.39 -15.26
N ILE A 558 -19.76 16.57 -16.17
CA ILE A 558 -19.17 15.29 -16.53
C ILE A 558 -17.76 15.53 -17.09
N ARG A 559 -16.76 14.84 -16.54
CA ARG A 559 -15.37 14.91 -16.98
C ARG A 559 -15.27 14.32 -18.39
N THR A 560 -14.65 15.05 -19.31
CA THR A 560 -14.35 14.56 -20.65
C THR A 560 -13.02 15.16 -21.06
N ALA A 561 -12.01 14.30 -21.18
CA ALA A 561 -10.68 14.76 -21.51
C ALA A 561 -10.66 15.40 -22.91
N PRO A 562 -10.05 16.59 -23.08
CA PRO A 562 -9.91 17.19 -24.40
C PRO A 562 -9.11 16.26 -25.33
N ALA A 563 -9.66 15.92 -26.50
CA ALA A 563 -8.99 15.02 -27.44
C ALA A 563 -7.59 15.52 -27.84
N ALA A 564 -7.42 16.84 -28.01
CA ALA A 564 -6.13 17.45 -28.28
C ALA A 564 -5.09 17.19 -27.16
N LEU A 565 -5.52 17.21 -25.90
CA LEU A 565 -4.65 16.90 -24.76
C LEU A 565 -4.21 15.43 -24.80
N LEU A 566 -5.15 14.49 -25.04
CA LEU A 566 -4.84 13.06 -25.15
C LEU A 566 -3.82 12.77 -26.27
N GLU A 567 -3.99 13.38 -27.44
CA GLU A 567 -3.05 13.20 -28.56
C GLU A 567 -1.67 13.78 -28.26
N ARG A 568 -1.58 14.94 -27.60
CA ARG A 568 -0.29 15.52 -27.19
C ARG A 568 0.41 14.68 -26.12
N LEU A 569 -0.32 14.08 -25.18
CA LEU A 569 0.24 13.13 -24.20
C LEU A 569 0.82 11.89 -24.89
N LYS A 570 0.11 11.32 -25.86
CA LYS A 570 0.61 10.21 -26.69
C LYS A 570 1.87 10.61 -27.45
N LEU A 571 1.91 11.81 -28.02
CA LEU A 571 3.06 12.32 -28.76
C LEU A 571 4.31 12.45 -27.87
N ILE A 572 4.17 12.99 -26.65
CA ILE A 572 5.26 13.00 -25.66
C ILE A 572 5.71 11.57 -25.36
N ALA A 573 4.74 10.69 -25.08
CA ALA A 573 4.97 9.27 -24.80
C ALA A 573 5.48 8.48 -26.01
N GLN A 574 5.63 9.07 -27.19
CA GLN A 574 6.25 8.47 -28.37
C GLN A 574 7.60 9.08 -28.69
N GLY A 575 8.09 10.04 -27.89
CA GLY A 575 9.37 10.72 -28.16
C GLY A 575 9.26 11.77 -29.27
N GLY A 576 8.10 12.42 -29.39
CA GLY A 576 7.88 13.44 -30.41
C GLY A 576 7.70 12.85 -31.81
N GLY A 577 7.28 11.58 -31.90
CA GLY A 577 7.15 10.86 -33.16
C GLY A 577 8.47 10.27 -33.69
N HIS A 578 9.58 10.45 -32.96
CA HIS A 578 10.86 9.82 -33.30
C HIS A 578 10.81 8.35 -32.87
N ALA A 579 10.53 7.45 -33.82
CA ALA A 579 10.55 6.02 -33.57
C ALA A 579 11.97 5.58 -33.17
N PRO A 580 12.17 4.87 -32.04
CA PRO A 580 13.48 4.34 -31.71
C PRO A 580 13.90 3.31 -32.78
N ALA A 581 15.20 3.28 -33.10
CA ALA A 581 15.72 2.41 -34.14
C ALA A 581 15.54 0.92 -33.75
N GLY A 582 14.61 0.23 -34.41
CA GLY A 582 14.40 -1.22 -34.32
C GLY A 582 13.14 -1.64 -33.56
N ASN A 583 12.48 -2.72 -34.03
CA ASN A 583 11.18 -3.22 -33.55
C ASN A 583 11.18 -3.72 -32.08
N LEU A 584 12.34 -3.74 -31.41
CA LEU A 584 12.50 -4.23 -30.03
C LEU A 584 13.01 -3.14 -29.06
N ALA A 585 13.35 -1.95 -29.55
CA ALA A 585 13.91 -0.89 -28.73
C ALA A 585 12.89 -0.41 -27.68
N GLY A 586 13.30 -0.40 -26.42
CA GLY A 586 12.47 0.05 -25.29
C GLY A 586 11.40 -0.93 -24.79
N LEU A 587 11.31 -2.15 -25.35
CA LEU A 587 10.35 -3.18 -24.89
C LEU A 587 10.79 -3.89 -23.60
N THR A 588 12.08 -3.85 -23.25
CA THR A 588 12.59 -4.45 -22.01
C THR A 588 13.46 -3.46 -21.22
N ALA A 589 13.79 -3.84 -19.98
CA ALA A 589 14.73 -3.12 -19.12
C ALA A 589 16.21 -3.42 -19.43
N ASP A 590 16.46 -4.37 -20.35
CA ASP A 590 17.78 -4.89 -20.65
C ASP A 590 18.64 -3.88 -21.46
N PRO A 591 19.96 -3.81 -21.25
CA PRO A 591 20.85 -2.99 -22.06
C PRO A 591 20.78 -3.26 -23.58
N THR A 592 20.40 -4.46 -24.00
CA THR A 592 20.27 -4.86 -25.42
C THR A 592 19.08 -4.22 -26.14
N THR A 593 18.12 -3.64 -25.42
CA THR A 593 16.98 -2.89 -25.98
C THR A 593 17.05 -1.39 -25.64
N ALA A 594 18.26 -0.88 -25.38
CA ALA A 594 18.50 0.50 -25.00
C ALA A 594 17.81 1.50 -25.93
N VAL A 595 17.10 2.45 -25.32
CA VAL A 595 16.55 3.61 -26.03
C VAL A 595 17.64 4.67 -26.09
N ASP A 596 17.92 5.20 -27.28
CA ASP A 596 18.74 6.41 -27.41
C ASP A 596 17.85 7.64 -27.23
N PRO A 597 18.00 8.39 -26.12
CA PRO A 597 17.17 9.56 -25.88
C PRO A 597 17.58 10.74 -26.76
N MET A 598 16.57 11.47 -27.23
CA MET A 598 16.74 12.77 -27.85
C MET A 598 17.39 13.74 -26.86
N VAL A 599 18.50 14.34 -27.28
CA VAL A 599 19.14 15.42 -26.53
C VAL A 599 18.35 16.70 -26.77
N VAL A 600 17.84 17.29 -25.69
CA VAL A 600 17.18 18.59 -25.73
C VAL A 600 18.24 19.68 -25.49
N PRO A 601 18.57 20.50 -26.50
CA PRO A 601 19.59 21.54 -26.36
C PRO A 601 19.09 22.68 -25.46
N MET A 602 20.02 23.36 -24.79
CA MET A 602 19.77 24.63 -24.13
C MET A 602 20.21 25.80 -25.02
N ASP A 603 19.43 26.87 -25.08
CA ASP A 603 19.85 28.12 -25.69
C ASP A 603 20.90 28.85 -24.83
N ALA A 604 21.41 29.98 -25.33
CA ALA A 604 22.45 30.75 -24.64
C ALA A 604 21.96 31.36 -23.31
N GLN A 605 20.69 31.76 -23.22
CA GLN A 605 20.12 32.36 -22.02
C GLN A 605 19.92 31.31 -20.93
N ALA A 606 19.38 30.14 -21.26
CA ALA A 606 19.26 29.02 -20.35
C ALA A 606 20.62 28.57 -19.80
N LYS A 607 21.64 28.49 -20.68
CA LYS A 607 23.02 28.16 -20.27
C LYS A 607 23.60 29.19 -19.30
N ALA A 608 23.29 30.47 -19.47
CA ALA A 608 23.70 31.53 -18.55
C ALA A 608 22.98 31.39 -17.21
N ALA A 609 21.65 31.24 -17.21
CA ALA A 609 20.85 31.11 -15.99
C ALA A 609 21.30 29.92 -15.11
N PHE A 610 21.52 28.74 -15.69
CA PHE A 610 22.01 27.58 -14.93
C PHE A 610 23.46 27.74 -14.44
N ARG A 611 24.31 28.50 -15.15
CA ARG A 611 25.65 28.82 -14.69
C ARG A 611 25.60 29.73 -13.47
N ASP A 612 24.77 30.76 -13.51
CA ASP A 612 24.59 31.69 -12.40
C ASP A 612 24.00 30.97 -11.17
N LEU A 613 23.01 30.10 -11.38
CA LEU A 613 22.51 29.22 -10.33
C LEU A 613 23.62 28.35 -9.73
N SER A 614 24.48 27.74 -10.56
CA SER A 614 25.56 26.89 -10.07
C SER A 614 26.55 27.66 -9.18
N VAL A 615 26.84 28.91 -9.50
CA VAL A 615 27.70 29.78 -8.67
C VAL A 615 27.01 30.07 -7.34
N HIS A 616 25.76 30.53 -7.38
CA HIS A 616 24.99 30.87 -6.19
C HIS A 616 24.78 29.68 -5.24
N ILE A 617 24.41 28.51 -5.76
CA ILE A 617 24.25 27.29 -4.96
C ILE A 617 25.58 26.86 -4.33
N THR A 618 26.70 27.05 -5.02
CA THR A 618 28.02 26.73 -4.46
C THR A 618 28.35 27.61 -3.25
N GLU A 619 27.97 28.89 -3.27
CA GLU A 619 28.11 29.79 -2.13
C GLU A 619 27.24 29.36 -0.96
N ARG A 620 25.95 29.10 -1.20
CA ARG A 620 25.02 28.60 -0.17
C ARG A 620 25.48 27.27 0.43
N LEU A 621 26.03 26.36 -0.37
CA LEU A 621 26.59 25.09 0.11
C LEU A 621 27.80 25.29 1.03
N ARG A 622 28.63 26.32 0.79
CA ARG A 622 29.78 26.66 1.64
C ARG A 622 29.30 27.24 2.98
N GLU A 623 28.29 28.09 2.95
CA GLU A 623 27.69 28.70 4.14
C GLU A 623 26.95 27.66 4.99
N ALA A 624 26.22 26.75 4.36
CA ALA A 624 25.46 25.69 5.01
C ALA A 624 26.31 24.45 5.37
N ARG A 625 27.63 24.50 5.22
CA ARG A 625 28.53 23.35 5.45
C ARG A 625 28.32 22.77 6.86
N GLY A 626 28.06 21.47 6.93
CA GLY A 626 27.86 20.75 8.19
C GLY A 626 26.46 20.87 8.76
N THR A 627 25.54 21.54 8.07
CA THR A 627 24.11 21.57 8.42
C THR A 627 23.33 20.49 7.66
N ALA A 628 22.11 20.20 8.15
CA ALA A 628 21.17 19.30 7.50
C ALA A 628 20.68 19.79 6.12
N PHE A 629 20.95 21.05 5.73
CA PHE A 629 20.44 21.65 4.49
C PHE A 629 21.33 21.41 3.27
N THR A 630 22.60 21.04 3.47
CA THR A 630 23.56 20.78 2.38
C THR A 630 23.01 19.81 1.32
N PRO A 631 22.38 18.67 1.69
CA PRO A 631 21.81 17.75 0.70
C PRO A 631 20.69 18.37 -0.15
N ILE A 632 19.85 19.21 0.44
CA ILE A 632 18.73 19.88 -0.26
C ILE A 632 19.28 20.88 -1.28
N LEU A 633 20.19 21.76 -0.83
CA LEU A 633 20.86 22.75 -1.68
C LEU A 633 21.55 22.11 -2.88
N ALA A 634 22.22 20.97 -2.66
CA ALA A 634 22.94 20.23 -3.70
C ALA A 634 22.03 19.67 -4.81
N ARG A 635 20.72 19.56 -4.58
CA ARG A 635 19.76 19.02 -5.56
C ARG A 635 18.95 20.08 -6.30
N ILE A 636 19.03 21.35 -5.90
CA ILE A 636 18.29 22.44 -6.56
C ILE A 636 18.64 22.52 -8.05
N GLY A 637 19.93 22.54 -8.39
CA GLY A 637 20.36 22.62 -9.80
C GLY A 637 19.92 21.44 -10.66
N GLU A 638 20.03 20.22 -10.13
CA GLU A 638 19.58 19.01 -10.83
C GLU A 638 18.07 19.02 -11.05
N ASN A 639 17.29 19.29 -10.00
CA ASN A 639 15.83 19.34 -10.07
C ASN A 639 15.34 20.45 -11.00
N ALA A 640 15.94 21.65 -10.94
CA ALA A 640 15.59 22.75 -11.83
C ALA A 640 15.85 22.39 -13.31
N ALA A 641 16.98 21.74 -13.62
CA ALA A 641 17.26 21.29 -14.98
C ALA A 641 16.26 20.23 -15.49
N LYS A 642 15.83 19.31 -14.61
CA LYS A 642 14.79 18.30 -14.95
C LYS A 642 13.42 18.95 -15.18
N VAL A 643 13.04 19.92 -14.34
CA VAL A 643 11.78 20.65 -14.48
C VAL A 643 11.78 21.51 -15.76
N ALA A 644 12.89 22.19 -16.07
CA ALA A 644 13.05 22.94 -17.32
C ALA A 644 12.95 22.03 -18.56
N LEU A 645 13.57 20.84 -18.50
CA LEU A 645 13.44 19.82 -19.55
C LEU A 645 11.97 19.41 -19.77
N ILE A 646 11.23 19.14 -18.69
CA ILE A 646 9.81 18.77 -18.77
C ILE A 646 8.98 19.92 -19.37
N ARG A 647 9.22 21.16 -18.95
CA ARG A 647 8.52 22.33 -19.49
C ARG A 647 8.78 22.48 -20.99
N ALA A 648 10.03 22.45 -21.43
CA ALA A 648 10.40 22.58 -22.83
C ALA A 648 9.73 21.51 -23.72
N VAL A 649 9.73 20.25 -23.27
CA VAL A 649 9.09 19.14 -23.99
C VAL A 649 7.56 19.24 -23.96
N SER A 650 6.98 19.78 -22.89
CA SER A 650 5.54 20.02 -22.82
C SER A 650 5.07 21.08 -23.81
N ILE A 651 5.92 22.05 -24.13
CA ILE A 651 5.65 23.09 -25.14
C ILE A 651 5.75 22.49 -26.54
N ASP A 652 6.89 21.89 -26.87
CA ASP A 652 7.16 21.25 -28.15
C ASP A 652 7.81 19.87 -27.94
N PRO A 653 7.04 18.78 -28.03
CA PRO A 653 7.59 17.43 -27.86
C PRO A 653 8.41 16.95 -29.06
N VAL A 654 8.28 17.58 -30.23
CA VAL A 654 8.93 17.13 -31.47
C VAL A 654 10.34 17.71 -31.58
N ALA A 655 10.48 19.03 -31.38
CA ALA A 655 11.76 19.73 -31.46
C ALA A 655 12.00 20.63 -30.24
N PRO A 656 12.03 20.05 -29.03
CA PRO A 656 12.19 20.83 -27.80
C PRO A 656 13.54 21.55 -27.75
N VAL A 657 13.52 22.76 -27.19
CA VAL A 657 14.71 23.54 -26.81
C VAL A 657 14.42 24.12 -25.44
N ILE A 658 15.33 23.93 -24.48
CA ILE A 658 15.24 24.59 -23.17
C ILE A 658 15.65 26.05 -23.36
N ARG A 659 14.69 26.96 -23.26
CA ARG A 659 14.88 28.40 -23.42
C ARG A 659 15.19 29.09 -22.09
N GLY A 660 15.67 30.34 -22.17
CA GLY A 660 15.88 31.20 -20.98
C GLY A 660 14.69 31.18 -20.02
N ASP A 661 13.48 31.42 -20.53
CA ASP A 661 12.26 31.42 -19.73
C ASP A 661 11.97 30.05 -19.06
N ASP A 662 12.34 28.94 -19.70
CA ASP A 662 12.19 27.59 -19.12
C ASP A 662 13.12 27.39 -17.94
N ALA A 663 14.37 27.84 -18.09
CA ALA A 663 15.36 27.80 -17.03
C ALA A 663 14.95 28.70 -15.86
N ASP A 664 14.64 29.97 -16.12
CA ASP A 664 14.30 30.94 -15.07
C ASP A 664 13.07 30.52 -14.28
N TRP A 665 12.02 30.04 -14.96
CA TRP A 665 10.82 29.54 -14.29
C TRP A 665 11.14 28.32 -13.40
N ALA A 666 11.89 27.35 -13.92
CA ALA A 666 12.22 26.13 -13.18
C ALA A 666 13.16 26.40 -11.99
N ILE A 667 14.15 27.29 -12.16
CA ILE A 667 15.08 27.70 -11.11
C ILE A 667 14.31 28.37 -9.97
N ARG A 668 13.42 29.31 -10.30
CA ARG A 668 12.57 30.01 -9.32
C ARG A 668 11.62 29.05 -8.60
N PHE A 669 10.95 28.16 -9.34
CA PHE A 669 10.03 27.17 -8.79
C PHE A 669 10.73 26.24 -7.80
N VAL A 670 11.81 25.58 -8.22
CA VAL A 670 12.54 24.62 -7.38
C VAL A 670 13.24 25.32 -6.21
N GLY A 671 13.85 26.49 -6.46
CA GLY A 671 14.49 27.29 -5.41
C GLY A 671 13.50 27.68 -4.32
N THR A 672 12.33 28.20 -4.69
CA THR A 672 11.28 28.57 -3.73
C THR A 672 10.78 27.37 -2.92
N CYS A 673 10.56 26.22 -3.58
CA CYS A 673 10.17 24.99 -2.89
C CYS A 673 11.25 24.52 -1.90
N ALA A 674 12.53 24.59 -2.29
CA ALA A 674 13.64 24.21 -1.44
C ALA A 674 13.79 25.14 -0.23
N ASP A 675 13.73 26.46 -0.43
CA ASP A 675 13.84 27.45 0.65
C ASP A 675 12.71 27.28 1.67
N ARG A 676 11.48 27.06 1.20
CA ARG A 676 10.34 26.73 2.08
C ARG A 676 10.57 25.43 2.84
N THR A 677 11.03 24.39 2.15
CA THR A 677 11.30 23.09 2.76
C THR A 677 12.35 23.21 3.86
N MET A 678 13.42 23.96 3.64
CA MET A 678 14.44 24.20 4.67
C MET A 678 13.87 24.96 5.87
N GLY A 679 13.03 25.97 5.63
CA GLY A 679 12.31 26.69 6.69
C GLY A 679 11.39 25.79 7.51
N GLU A 680 10.60 24.93 6.86
CA GLU A 680 9.68 24.00 7.52
C GLU A 680 10.41 22.88 8.27
N ILE A 681 11.53 22.39 7.74
CA ILE A 681 12.40 21.43 8.44
C ILE A 681 12.95 22.05 9.73
N ASP A 682 13.48 23.27 9.66
CA ASP A 682 13.96 23.99 10.85
C ASP A 682 12.86 24.15 11.91
N ARG A 683 11.63 24.47 11.46
CA ARG A 683 10.45 24.70 12.31
C ARG A 683 9.85 23.44 12.93
N HIS A 684 9.84 22.31 12.22
CA HIS A 684 8.98 21.18 12.59
C HIS A 684 9.71 19.85 12.84
N VAL A 685 10.85 19.60 12.19
CA VAL A 685 11.57 18.34 12.35
C VAL A 685 12.29 18.33 13.69
N ALA A 686 12.17 17.24 14.46
CA ALA A 686 12.79 17.12 15.78
C ALA A 686 13.26 15.68 16.03
N ASP A 687 14.44 15.51 16.63
CA ASP A 687 15.03 14.20 16.89
C ASP A 687 14.54 13.57 18.21
N ASN A 688 13.94 14.37 19.08
CA ASN A 688 13.39 13.93 20.36
C ASN A 688 12.18 14.76 20.81
N ASP A 689 11.42 14.25 21.78
CA ASP A 689 10.17 14.88 22.27
C ASP A 689 10.41 16.22 22.95
N ILE A 690 11.60 16.41 23.55
CA ILE A 690 11.99 17.66 24.19
C ILE A 690 12.13 18.74 23.12
N GLU A 691 12.94 18.48 22.08
CA GLU A 691 13.10 19.39 20.95
C GLU A 691 11.76 19.67 20.24
N ARG A 692 10.94 18.62 20.03
CA ARG A 692 9.60 18.76 19.44
C ARG A 692 8.72 19.71 20.26
N SER A 693 8.80 19.61 21.59
CA SER A 693 8.06 20.49 22.50
C SER A 693 8.55 21.94 22.44
N HIS A 694 9.87 22.16 22.37
CA HIS A 694 10.45 23.49 22.18
C HIS A 694 9.99 24.13 20.88
N LYS A 695 10.10 23.41 19.76
CA LYS A 695 9.70 23.89 18.44
C LYS A 695 8.21 24.19 18.37
N ARG A 696 7.36 23.30 18.91
CA ARG A 696 5.90 23.52 18.96
C ARG A 696 5.52 24.75 19.79
N LEU A 697 6.18 24.99 20.93
CA LEU A 697 5.92 26.17 21.75
C LEU A 697 6.42 27.45 21.06
N LEU A 698 7.59 27.41 20.43
CA LEU A 698 8.12 28.51 19.64
C LEU A 698 7.17 28.88 18.48
N GLU A 699 6.58 27.90 17.80
CA GLU A 699 5.64 28.14 16.71
C GLU A 699 4.31 28.76 17.19
N ILE A 700 3.84 28.37 18.38
CA ILE A 700 2.69 29.06 19.03
C ILE A 700 3.01 30.54 19.28
N VAL A 701 4.25 30.86 19.66
CA VAL A 701 4.70 32.25 19.86
C VAL A 701 4.83 32.99 18.52
N ARG A 702 5.43 32.36 17.49
CA ARG A 702 5.58 32.93 16.14
C ARG A 702 4.23 33.23 15.49
N SER A 703 3.27 32.31 15.58
CA SER A 703 1.92 32.47 15.02
C SER A 703 1.12 33.63 15.63
N ALA A 704 1.50 34.13 16.81
CA ALA A 704 0.92 35.33 17.40
C ALA A 704 1.46 36.65 16.80
N GLY A 705 2.46 36.56 15.91
CA GLY A 705 3.04 37.66 15.18
C GLY A 705 3.83 38.65 16.06
N PRO A 706 4.13 39.85 15.53
CA PRO A 706 5.03 40.82 16.20
C PRO A 706 4.47 41.38 17.51
N THR A 707 3.16 41.22 17.76
CA THR A 707 2.53 41.63 19.01
C THR A 707 2.73 40.64 20.18
N GLY A 708 3.24 39.45 19.87
CA GLY A 708 3.48 38.37 20.84
C GLY A 708 2.19 37.79 21.44
N ILE A 709 2.33 36.68 22.15
CA ILE A 709 1.23 35.96 22.80
C ILE A 709 1.19 36.26 24.30
N SER A 710 -0.01 36.41 24.89
CA SER A 710 -0.14 36.60 26.34
C SER A 710 0.25 35.32 27.10
N LYS A 711 0.71 35.44 28.36
CA LYS A 711 1.01 34.25 29.19
C LYS A 711 -0.19 33.31 29.32
N SER A 712 -1.39 33.85 29.48
CA SER A 712 -2.63 33.06 29.61
C SER A 712 -2.97 32.32 28.32
N ASP A 713 -2.86 32.98 27.16
CA ASP A 713 -3.12 32.35 25.86
C ASP A 713 -2.06 31.30 25.52
N LEU A 714 -0.80 31.56 25.87
CA LEU A 714 0.29 30.61 25.70
C LEU A 714 0.04 29.35 26.53
N ILE A 715 -0.39 29.48 27.79
CA ILE A 715 -0.77 28.34 28.64
C ILE A 715 -1.92 27.56 28.01
N ARG A 716 -2.96 28.25 27.53
CA ARG A 716 -4.13 27.63 26.88
C ARG A 716 -3.74 26.82 25.65
N ARG A 717 -2.82 27.35 24.82
CA ARG A 717 -2.39 26.70 23.57
C ARG A 717 -1.27 25.67 23.76
N SER A 718 -0.66 25.60 24.94
CA SER A 718 0.40 24.63 25.30
C SER A 718 -0.05 23.63 26.38
N GLN A 719 -1.33 23.26 26.41
CA GLN A 719 -1.87 22.27 27.35
C GLN A 719 -1.31 20.85 27.16
N PHE A 720 -0.63 20.59 26.04
CA PHE A 720 0.11 19.35 25.82
C PHE A 720 1.38 19.22 26.69
N LEU A 721 1.77 20.27 27.41
CA LEU A 721 2.84 20.25 28.41
C LEU A 721 2.25 20.44 29.82
N ASP A 722 2.83 19.73 30.79
CA ASP A 722 2.58 20.05 32.19
C ASP A 722 3.17 21.44 32.56
N ARG A 723 2.81 21.94 33.74
CA ARG A 723 3.27 23.27 34.18
C ARG A 723 4.79 23.36 34.25
N ARG A 724 5.45 22.36 34.81
CA ARG A 724 6.90 22.36 35.04
C ARG A 724 7.64 22.35 33.71
N GLN A 725 7.26 21.44 32.82
CA GLN A 725 7.81 21.32 31.46
C GLN A 725 7.60 22.61 30.65
N ARG A 726 6.42 23.22 30.73
CA ARG A 726 6.15 24.50 30.03
C ARG A 726 7.06 25.62 30.54
N ASP A 727 7.18 25.76 31.84
CA ASP A 727 8.02 26.81 32.45
C ASP A 727 9.51 26.59 32.10
N GLU A 728 9.98 25.33 32.09
CA GLU A 728 11.33 24.95 31.62
C GLU A 728 11.55 25.28 30.14
N VAL A 729 10.63 24.89 29.25
CA VAL A 729 10.72 25.19 27.81
C VAL A 729 10.73 26.69 27.55
N ILE A 730 9.87 27.46 28.22
CA ILE A 730 9.86 28.93 28.08
C ILE A 730 11.19 29.52 28.53
N ALA A 731 11.73 29.08 29.67
CA ALA A 731 13.02 29.57 30.16
C ALA A 731 14.14 29.30 29.15
N VAL A 732 14.23 28.07 28.61
CA VAL A 732 15.21 27.71 27.59
C VAL A 732 15.08 28.56 26.33
N LEU A 733 13.85 28.79 25.84
CA LEU A 733 13.63 29.62 24.65
C LEU A 733 13.99 31.10 24.88
N VAL A 734 13.81 31.61 26.10
CA VAL A 734 14.22 32.98 26.47
C VAL A 734 15.73 33.08 26.61
N GLU A 735 16.37 32.16 27.33
CA GLU A 735 17.82 32.10 27.49
C GLU A 735 18.55 31.92 26.15
N GLY A 736 17.98 31.10 25.26
CA GLY A 736 18.47 30.92 23.89
C GLY A 736 18.19 32.10 22.96
N GLY A 737 17.50 33.14 23.42
CA GLY A 737 17.19 34.32 22.61
C GLY A 737 16.23 34.04 21.45
N MET A 738 15.42 32.97 21.51
CA MET A 738 14.42 32.64 20.48
C MET A 738 13.09 33.34 20.73
N ILE A 739 12.76 33.61 22.00
CA ILE A 739 11.62 34.44 22.40
C ILE A 739 12.04 35.45 23.46
N GLU A 740 11.36 36.57 23.53
CA GLU A 740 11.56 37.58 24.59
C GLU A 740 10.27 37.87 25.34
N PRO A 741 10.34 38.06 26.68
CA PRO A 741 9.24 38.57 27.47
C PRO A 741 9.12 40.09 27.30
N VAL A 742 7.96 40.55 26.80
CA VAL A 742 7.64 41.97 26.63
C VAL A 742 6.47 42.34 27.54
N MET A 743 6.63 43.40 28.32
CA MET A 743 5.56 43.95 29.14
C MET A 743 4.73 44.94 28.30
N LYS A 744 3.45 44.64 28.09
CA LYS A 744 2.52 45.56 27.43
C LYS A 744 1.67 46.29 28.48
N ALA A 745 1.68 47.61 28.45
CA ALA A 745 0.78 48.41 29.29
C ALA A 745 -0.68 48.12 28.91
N THR A 746 -1.52 47.86 29.91
CA THR A 746 -2.98 47.73 29.74
C THR A 746 -3.67 48.74 30.67
N ALA A 747 -4.98 48.94 30.49
CA ALA A 747 -5.77 49.85 31.33
C ALA A 747 -5.77 49.50 32.84
N THR A 748 -5.32 48.29 33.19
CA THR A 748 -5.15 47.85 34.59
C THR A 748 -3.68 47.54 34.90
N LYS A 749 -3.26 46.26 34.88
CA LYS A 749 -1.87 45.86 35.18
C LYS A 749 -1.07 45.58 33.91
N PRO A 750 0.24 45.85 33.89
CA PRO A 750 1.11 45.45 32.79
C PRO A 750 0.98 43.95 32.54
N ALA A 751 0.67 43.57 31.30
CA ALA A 751 0.48 42.18 30.90
C ALA A 751 1.74 41.65 30.22
N MET A 752 2.27 40.53 30.72
CA MET A 752 3.42 39.85 30.14
C MET A 752 3.01 39.13 28.85
N ARG A 753 3.74 39.40 27.78
CA ARG A 753 3.62 38.72 26.48
C ARG A 753 4.96 38.14 26.07
N PHE A 754 4.93 37.10 25.25
CA PHE A 754 6.13 36.50 24.66
C PHE A 754 6.12 36.78 23.16
N ARG A 755 7.21 37.34 22.63
CA ARG A 755 7.41 37.60 21.19
C ARG A 755 8.58 36.78 20.70
N SER A 756 8.50 36.23 19.48
CA SER A 756 9.65 35.56 18.85
C SER A 756 10.69 36.59 18.41
N ILE A 757 11.97 36.29 18.62
CA ILE A 757 13.09 37.09 18.12
C ILE A 757 13.50 36.50 16.76
N GLY A 758 13.46 37.31 15.71
CA GLY A 758 13.73 36.86 14.35
C GLY A 758 15.20 36.53 14.13
N ARG A 759 15.52 35.27 13.83
CA ARG A 759 16.41 35.01 12.69
C ARG A 759 15.49 34.91 11.49
N GLU A 760 15.66 35.81 10.52
CA GLU A 760 15.08 35.57 9.19
C GLU A 760 15.65 34.25 8.68
N ALA A 761 14.76 33.39 8.18
CA ALA A 761 15.12 32.07 7.67
C ALA A 761 15.96 32.22 6.38
N TRP A 762 16.80 31.20 6.15
CA TRP A 762 17.78 31.01 5.07
C TRP A 762 17.40 31.48 3.68
#